data_AF-A0A1V2QYV6-F1
#
_entry.id   AF-A0A1V2QYV6-F1
#
_cell.length_a   1.000
_cell.length_b   1.000
_cell.length_c   1.000
_cell.angle_alpha   90.00
_cell.angle_beta   90.00
_cell.angle_gamma   90.00
#
_symmetry.space_group_name_H-M   'P 1'
#
loop_
_entity.id
_entity.type
_entity.pdbx_description
1 polymer ?
#
loop_
_entity_poly.entity_id
_entity_poly.type
_entity_poly.pdbx_seq_one_letter_code
_entity_poly.pdbx_strand_id
1 'polypeptide(L)'
;MNKKFKYPYVMTVPGYIEASLGIQVVHRLCHLINQHGGEAYVVSPETNPEWNTPQLTSGKFNEYKESGEIFIAVYPEIESGNPLEAPVCVRYMLNKEAVLNGNSINADEDDLFFFYRQEFAENEANVNLLTISTYDLSVFCDDVKEKDLDLLYLNRVPRSSVDFSTLPENIKILSMEQPLSLNELAKVLKRGRVMYSYEASGTCALAGLCGCPVVARVASGYEKYAITESTSKDAGNADVAWDDSPHELERAKANLYKYKDFYEGLESVSNQQFFKFLEITQDKAQERYNKNHKENVMEWVRQRELSPERISLVSRSINELVSPQTIYIGIYDQSKSWHAVLTTLESLLPVKGMYSRLNCIVFSDGDYTLPKDFESWVSLCETNNLSATIKNIAMEPCFDWLQYVRAGVEFLADGFFSAICYLNRVNECRAIYPDKIFINECEELESAFLPDFSIDYFLGFPSAFFIGCFFHQSIFRDASFCNNIPPDFFDFDVLMKLITEKGNGSVGHFPEPVLISELKKELDSSKADQLVSNYLNAKGYVNSLILHNSSGGCRIVYGHTKELPKISIVVIDNGDVNTLQRCIMGLLEKSKYTNYEILILSCYADIDENRYWLEEVSKIDPKRIKIILSPHKESRSRLNNIAANQASGDYLLLLDVAVFPAHDEWLENLVNHCLRDEVGCVGSKVINLNEKVYSAGIVLGLNGVAESPFIGSHYSAPGYMHRLAIEQNYSVLPELCLLVRRSVYQDVGGIDESLTEGYLADIDLSLKIRDAGYLSVWTPYSIVATDLSPEKNDRKNETCSEQVKAIYHKWGDVIANDPAYNKNLSLTRNYRIEKYIRPRELSLEPQRLPRIMMFSGSSNPMEIYRLDEPFYKMRYNGVVEGAVASEPLIISDFLQTKPDVIITQNHIQSRKIIDFKSMKDCFSIYDMNYYESNKFDDSKNKKEHLNKIKEDLAPFDRVIVGSEVLAEQYGRVHHDIQVLPTYLPHFWNDLAFTRRTSDKPRVGCITQDLSDEDIELVSNVIRDFFHHVTWVFLGAYPPKLKPFIHEYHRYHGFTHYPQQLASLNLDFAIAPLADNNANRARSNIRLLELGICGIPIICSDVLCYKSRLSVNVVKNRYKDWSSAMSQYINDVDAARKVGAVLKSEIQENWMINQKNLEIIKKNWLPR
;
A
#
# COMPACT_ATOMS: atom_id res chain seq x y z
N MET A 1 32.41 1.16 1.10
CA MET A 1 30.95 0.92 1.01
C MET A 1 30.25 2.04 1.75
N ASN A 2 29.74 3.05 1.04
CA ASN A 2 28.92 4.13 1.62
C ASN A 2 27.46 3.89 1.21
N LYS A 3 26.76 2.92 1.82
CA LYS A 3 25.29 2.92 1.80
C LYS A 3 24.87 4.01 2.81
N LYS A 4 24.22 5.08 2.33
CA LYS A 4 23.68 6.16 3.18
C LYS A 4 22.58 5.56 4.08
N PHE A 5 22.59 5.89 5.38
CA PHE A 5 21.44 5.63 6.25
C PHE A 5 20.24 6.41 5.71
N LYS A 6 19.14 5.70 5.40
CA LYS A 6 17.94 6.32 4.83
C LYS A 6 16.78 6.36 5.82
N TYR A 7 16.72 5.38 6.73
CA TYR A 7 15.62 5.22 7.68
C TYR A 7 16.14 5.24 9.13
N PRO A 8 15.48 5.97 10.05
CA PRO A 8 15.92 6.09 11.44
C PRO A 8 15.62 4.83 12.26
N TYR A 9 16.33 4.69 13.39
CA TYR A 9 16.12 3.60 14.36
C TYR A 9 15.54 4.12 15.67
N VAL A 10 14.64 3.35 16.27
CA VAL A 10 14.09 3.60 17.61
C VAL A 10 14.24 2.33 18.45
N MET A 11 14.94 2.40 19.57
CA MET A 11 15.23 1.23 20.40
C MET A 11 14.58 1.35 21.77
N THR A 12 13.87 0.33 22.22
CA THR A 12 13.33 0.28 23.58
C THR A 12 14.34 -0.36 24.51
N VAL A 13 14.65 0.28 25.63
CA VAL A 13 15.57 -0.28 26.62
C VAL A 13 15.24 0.28 28.01
N PRO A 14 15.39 -0.50 29.10
CA PRO A 14 15.30 0.04 30.45
C PRO A 14 16.30 1.17 30.71
N GLY A 15 16.18 1.85 31.85
CA GLY A 15 17.12 2.92 32.27
C GLY A 15 18.57 2.45 32.22
N TYR A 16 19.48 3.31 31.75
CA TYR A 16 20.88 2.96 31.61
C TYR A 16 21.53 2.56 32.94
N ILE A 17 22.04 1.34 33.03
CA ILE A 17 22.77 0.83 34.21
C ILE A 17 24.09 0.21 33.73
N GLU A 18 25.22 0.75 34.19
CA GLU A 18 26.58 0.29 33.83
C GLU A 18 26.82 -1.18 34.12
N ALA A 19 26.05 -1.78 35.02
CA ALA A 19 26.25 -3.16 35.44
C ALA A 19 25.48 -4.20 34.57
N SER A 20 24.62 -3.75 33.65
CA SER A 20 23.82 -4.64 32.77
C SER A 20 24.37 -4.68 31.35
N LEU A 21 24.94 -5.81 30.94
CA LEU A 21 25.51 -5.99 29.61
C LEU A 21 24.46 -5.82 28.50
N GLY A 22 23.23 -6.33 28.70
CA GLY A 22 22.16 -6.19 27.71
C GLY A 22 21.78 -4.73 27.45
N ILE A 23 21.68 -3.93 28.52
CA ILE A 23 21.40 -2.49 28.42
C ILE A 23 22.56 -1.77 27.72
N GLN A 24 23.80 -2.06 28.11
CA GLN A 24 24.98 -1.49 27.45
C GLN A 24 25.01 -1.79 25.95
N VAL A 25 24.69 -3.02 25.54
CA VAL A 25 24.71 -3.44 24.14
C VAL A 25 23.69 -2.65 23.30
N VAL A 26 22.48 -2.42 23.80
CA VAL A 26 21.46 -1.62 23.06
C VAL A 26 21.88 -0.15 22.97
N HIS A 27 22.38 0.44 24.06
CA HIS A 27 22.91 1.81 24.03
C HIS A 27 24.13 1.92 23.10
N ARG A 28 25.01 0.92 23.09
CA ARG A 28 26.18 0.88 22.19
C ARG A 28 25.76 0.75 20.73
N LEU A 29 24.72 -0.03 20.42
CA LEU A 29 24.17 -0.11 19.06
C LEU A 29 23.66 1.25 18.59
N CYS A 30 22.87 1.95 19.41
CA CYS A 30 22.40 3.31 19.11
C CYS A 30 23.57 4.26 18.85
N HIS A 31 24.59 4.23 19.72
CA HIS A 31 25.81 5.02 19.55
C HIS A 31 26.54 4.72 18.24
N LEU A 32 26.74 3.45 17.89
CA LEU A 32 27.44 3.04 16.67
C LEU A 32 26.70 3.50 15.41
N ILE A 33 25.36 3.44 15.39
CA ILE A 33 24.55 3.95 14.28
C ILE A 33 24.75 5.45 14.11
N ASN A 34 24.60 6.21 15.21
CA ASN A 34 24.78 7.66 15.19
C ASN A 34 26.22 8.07 14.81
N GLN A 35 27.23 7.34 15.28
CA GLN A 35 28.64 7.58 14.95
C GLN A 35 28.94 7.39 13.46
N HIS A 36 28.24 6.47 12.79
CA HIS A 36 28.39 6.23 11.36
C HIS A 36 27.48 7.12 10.49
N GLY A 37 26.82 8.12 11.08
CA GLY A 37 25.98 9.10 10.36
C GLY A 37 24.53 8.67 10.15
N GLY A 38 24.06 7.65 10.87
CA GLY A 38 22.64 7.33 10.96
C GLY A 38 21.90 8.16 12.02
N GLU A 39 20.57 8.05 12.03
CA GLU A 39 19.71 8.68 13.03
C GLU A 39 19.10 7.57 13.90
N ALA A 40 19.46 7.51 15.18
CA ALA A 40 19.00 6.50 16.12
C ALA A 40 18.68 7.10 17.50
N TYR A 41 17.57 6.64 18.09
CA TYR A 41 17.07 7.09 19.38
C TYR A 41 16.79 5.92 20.31
N VAL A 42 16.79 6.20 21.62
CA VAL A 42 16.33 5.26 22.65
C VAL A 42 15.05 5.75 23.34
N VAL A 43 14.16 4.80 23.62
CA VAL A 43 13.01 4.98 24.51
C VAL A 43 13.41 4.39 25.86
N SER A 44 13.97 5.23 26.72
CA SER A 44 14.48 4.86 28.04
C SER A 44 14.41 6.05 29.01
N PRO A 45 14.11 5.83 30.30
CA PRO A 45 14.10 6.91 31.30
C PRO A 45 15.47 7.54 31.54
N GLU A 46 16.57 6.81 31.32
CA GLU A 46 17.95 7.27 31.57
C GLU A 46 18.88 6.80 30.45
N THR A 47 19.79 7.66 29.99
CA THR A 47 20.74 7.35 28.90
C THR A 47 22.19 7.41 29.35
N ASN A 48 23.08 6.74 28.60
CA ASN A 48 24.51 6.83 28.84
C ASN A 48 24.99 8.27 28.50
N PRO A 49 25.67 8.98 29.43
CA PRO A 49 26.12 10.36 29.21
C PRO A 49 27.34 10.48 28.26
N GLU A 50 28.13 9.43 28.11
CA GLU A 50 29.36 9.40 27.29
C GLU A 50 29.10 8.97 25.85
N TRP A 51 27.97 8.33 25.58
CA TRP A 51 27.62 7.83 24.25
C TRP A 51 26.50 8.66 23.62
N ASN A 52 26.61 8.91 22.31
CA ASN A 52 25.57 9.55 21.49
C ASN A 52 24.29 8.68 21.41
N THR A 53 23.49 8.71 22.47
CA THR A 53 22.27 7.91 22.67
C THR A 53 21.09 8.81 23.03
N PRO A 54 20.61 9.65 22.08
CA PRO A 54 19.57 10.62 22.35
C PRO A 54 18.24 9.93 22.71
N GLN A 55 17.52 10.51 23.68
CA GLN A 55 16.15 10.09 24.00
C GLN A 55 15.18 10.52 22.91
N LEU A 56 14.24 9.64 22.56
CA LEU A 56 13.13 9.99 21.67
C LEU A 56 12.12 10.87 22.43
N THR A 57 11.90 12.10 21.97
CA THR A 57 10.89 13.00 22.55
C THR A 57 9.50 12.69 22.03
N SER A 58 8.46 12.97 22.82
CA SER A 58 7.06 12.78 22.39
C SER A 58 6.71 13.55 21.12
N GLY A 59 7.28 14.75 20.93
CA GLY A 59 7.09 15.54 19.72
C GLY A 59 7.67 14.86 18.47
N LYS A 60 8.90 14.34 18.55
CA LYS A 60 9.55 13.63 17.44
C LYS A 60 8.86 12.30 17.12
N PHE A 61 8.37 11.59 18.14
CA PHE A 61 7.60 10.36 17.95
C PHE A 61 6.25 10.62 17.26
N ASN A 62 5.55 11.69 17.65
CA ASN A 62 4.30 12.10 16.99
C ASN A 62 4.57 12.52 15.54
N GLU A 63 5.67 13.21 15.25
CA GLU A 63 6.08 13.55 13.89
C GLU A 63 6.26 12.29 13.02
N TYR A 64 6.89 11.23 13.54
CA TYR A 64 7.00 9.95 12.82
C TYR A 64 5.62 9.29 12.59
N LYS A 65 4.72 9.34 13.57
CA LYS A 65 3.37 8.78 13.42
C LYS A 65 2.49 9.56 12.44
N GLU A 66 2.55 10.89 12.47
CA GLU A 66 1.72 11.77 11.63
C GLU A 66 2.22 11.85 10.19
N SER A 67 3.53 11.84 9.98
CA SER A 67 4.13 11.85 8.64
C SER A 67 3.99 10.52 7.89
N GLY A 68 3.79 9.41 8.61
CA GLY A 68 3.80 8.07 8.04
C GLY A 68 5.19 7.63 7.55
N GLU A 69 6.25 8.30 7.99
CA GLU A 69 7.63 7.95 7.66
C GLU A 69 8.02 6.58 8.21
N ILE A 70 8.88 5.87 7.48
CA ILE A 70 9.33 4.53 7.86
C ILE A 70 10.51 4.64 8.82
N PHE A 71 10.36 4.05 9.99
CA PHE A 71 11.42 3.87 10.97
C PHE A 71 11.52 2.39 11.39
N ILE A 72 12.68 2.03 11.93
CA ILE A 72 13.00 0.67 12.36
C ILE A 72 12.98 0.61 13.88
N ALA A 73 12.08 -0.18 14.47
CA ALA A 73 12.08 -0.42 15.90
C ALA A 73 12.96 -1.62 16.27
N VAL A 74 13.76 -1.48 17.33
CA VAL A 74 14.57 -2.57 17.90
C VAL A 74 14.07 -2.87 19.31
N TYR A 75 13.59 -4.10 19.51
CA TYR A 75 13.03 -4.60 20.75
C TYR A 75 13.93 -5.70 21.35
N PRO A 76 14.34 -5.60 22.62
CA PRO A 76 14.99 -6.71 23.33
C PRO A 76 13.97 -7.82 23.67
N GLU A 77 14.43 -9.00 24.05
CA GLU A 77 13.60 -10.19 24.32
C GLU A 77 12.59 -10.04 25.47
N ILE A 78 12.71 -8.97 26.25
CA ILE A 78 11.80 -8.65 27.37
C ILE A 78 10.52 -7.92 26.92
N GLU A 79 10.50 -7.39 25.69
CA GLU A 79 9.38 -6.66 25.11
C GLU A 79 8.47 -7.58 24.28
N SER A 80 7.16 -7.45 24.47
CA SER A 80 6.15 -8.27 23.80
C SER A 80 5.38 -7.44 22.76
N GLY A 81 5.13 -8.01 21.58
CA GLY A 81 4.39 -7.34 20.51
C GLY A 81 5.14 -6.15 19.91
N ASN A 82 4.42 -5.25 19.23
CA ASN A 82 4.97 -4.06 18.59
C ASN A 82 4.46 -2.77 19.29
N PRO A 83 4.97 -2.44 20.49
CA PRO A 83 4.43 -1.34 21.30
C PRO A 83 4.57 0.04 20.66
N LEU A 84 5.54 0.23 19.76
CA LEU A 84 5.71 1.50 19.03
C LEU A 84 4.90 1.58 17.73
N GLU A 85 4.17 0.53 17.37
CA GLU A 85 3.46 0.41 16.08
C GLU A 85 4.39 0.65 14.88
N ALA A 86 5.64 0.19 14.99
CA ALA A 86 6.68 0.48 14.02
C ALA A 86 6.45 -0.29 12.69
N PRO A 87 6.73 0.34 11.52
CA PRO A 87 6.58 -0.33 10.23
C PRO A 87 7.54 -1.50 9.98
N VAL A 88 8.70 -1.50 10.65
CA VAL A 88 9.70 -2.57 10.63
C VAL A 88 10.14 -2.85 12.06
N CYS A 89 10.07 -4.11 12.48
CA CYS A 89 10.43 -4.53 13.83
C CYS A 89 11.62 -5.49 13.80
N VAL A 90 12.55 -5.26 14.72
CA VAL A 90 13.72 -6.11 14.95
C VAL A 90 13.69 -6.64 16.37
N ARG A 91 13.72 -7.96 16.52
CA ARG A 91 13.85 -8.68 17.79
C ARG A 91 15.33 -8.94 18.03
N TYR A 92 15.93 -8.17 18.94
CA TYR A 92 17.32 -8.36 19.32
C TYR A 92 17.41 -9.23 20.58
N MET A 93 17.70 -10.50 20.36
CA MET A 93 17.75 -11.54 21.39
C MET A 93 19.06 -11.46 22.17
N LEU A 94 19.02 -10.84 23.36
CA LEU A 94 20.15 -10.70 24.28
C LEU A 94 20.21 -11.84 25.31
N ASN A 95 19.15 -12.66 25.37
CA ASN A 95 19.05 -13.87 26.19
C ASN A 95 18.05 -14.87 25.56
N LYS A 96 17.92 -16.07 26.15
CA LYS A 96 16.88 -17.04 25.78
C LYS A 96 15.49 -16.50 26.15
N GLU A 97 14.52 -16.77 25.26
CA GLU A 97 13.11 -16.37 25.46
C GLU A 97 12.56 -16.85 26.81
N ALA A 98 11.72 -16.02 27.45
CA ALA A 98 11.03 -16.28 28.71
C ALA A 98 11.91 -16.48 29.97
N VAL A 99 13.24 -16.27 29.92
CA VAL A 99 14.12 -16.45 31.08
C VAL A 99 13.99 -15.36 32.14
N LEU A 100 13.88 -14.08 31.74
CA LEU A 100 13.90 -12.96 32.68
C LEU A 100 12.52 -12.63 33.25
N ASN A 101 11.48 -12.56 32.40
CA ASN A 101 10.15 -12.09 32.79
C ASN A 101 9.02 -13.12 32.56
N GLY A 102 9.32 -14.29 31.97
CA GLY A 102 8.31 -15.29 31.61
C GLY A 102 7.37 -14.91 30.45
N ASN A 103 7.55 -13.72 29.86
CA ASN A 103 6.75 -13.23 28.73
C ASN A 103 7.11 -13.95 27.42
N SER A 104 6.11 -14.19 26.57
CA SER A 104 6.31 -14.52 25.17
C SER A 104 6.50 -13.25 24.34
N ILE A 105 7.40 -13.30 23.36
CA ILE A 105 7.75 -12.15 22.53
C ILE A 105 6.56 -11.68 21.67
N ASN A 106 5.61 -12.57 21.33
CA ASN A 106 4.47 -12.27 20.46
C ASN A 106 4.89 -11.48 19.20
N ALA A 107 5.93 -11.97 18.51
CA ALA A 107 6.44 -11.34 17.29
C ALA A 107 5.46 -11.51 16.12
N ASP A 108 5.42 -10.51 15.25
CA ASP A 108 4.66 -10.56 13.99
C ASP A 108 5.42 -11.37 12.93
N GLU A 109 4.70 -11.80 11.88
CA GLU A 109 5.25 -12.65 10.80
C GLU A 109 6.41 -12.01 10.03
N ASP A 110 6.46 -10.68 9.99
CA ASP A 110 7.44 -9.88 9.25
C ASP A 110 8.64 -9.41 10.11
N ASP A 111 8.68 -9.78 11.40
CA ASP A 111 9.72 -9.37 12.34
C ASP A 111 11.09 -9.98 12.01
N LEU A 112 12.15 -9.16 12.09
CA LEU A 112 13.52 -9.61 11.90
C LEU A 112 14.13 -10.08 13.23
N PHE A 113 14.79 -11.23 13.25
CA PHE A 113 15.47 -11.74 14.45
C PHE A 113 16.99 -11.61 14.33
N PHE A 114 17.61 -11.05 15.37
CA PHE A 114 19.06 -11.00 15.57
C PHE A 114 19.41 -11.53 16.95
N PHE A 115 20.53 -12.24 17.06
CA PHE A 115 20.94 -12.91 18.28
C PHE A 115 22.32 -12.44 18.72
N TYR A 116 22.45 -12.09 20.00
CA TYR A 116 23.74 -11.71 20.57
C TYR A 116 24.73 -12.88 20.60
N ARG A 117 24.22 -14.11 20.78
CA ARG A 117 24.98 -15.37 20.78
C ARG A 117 24.23 -16.48 20.07
N GLN A 118 24.96 -17.42 19.48
CA GLN A 118 24.41 -18.59 18.78
C GLN A 118 23.51 -19.45 19.67
N GLU A 119 23.83 -19.56 20.96
CA GLU A 119 23.08 -20.35 21.94
C GLU A 119 21.66 -19.81 22.20
N PHE A 120 21.38 -18.56 21.84
CA PHE A 120 20.04 -17.98 21.93
C PHE A 120 19.16 -18.35 20.74
N ALA A 121 19.75 -18.92 19.68
CA ALA A 121 19.10 -19.22 18.40
C ALA A 121 18.83 -20.73 18.20
N GLU A 122 18.74 -21.52 19.27
CA GLU A 122 18.61 -23.00 19.23
C GLU A 122 17.47 -23.54 18.35
N ASN A 123 16.48 -22.72 18.00
CA ASN A 123 15.29 -23.11 17.24
C ASN A 123 15.13 -22.41 15.88
N GLU A 124 16.15 -21.70 15.39
CA GLU A 124 16.09 -20.96 14.12
C GLU A 124 16.90 -21.66 13.03
N ALA A 125 16.30 -21.80 11.84
CA ALA A 125 16.97 -22.40 10.68
C ALA A 125 18.06 -21.49 10.09
N ASN A 126 17.89 -20.17 10.18
CA ASN A 126 18.81 -19.16 9.66
C ASN A 126 19.10 -18.12 10.76
N VAL A 127 20.31 -18.15 11.32
CA VAL A 127 20.68 -17.29 12.47
C VAL A 127 21.39 -16.03 12.00
N ASN A 128 20.84 -14.85 12.31
CA ASN A 128 21.56 -13.58 12.18
C ASN A 128 22.23 -13.23 13.51
N LEU A 129 23.56 -13.31 13.56
CA LEU A 129 24.32 -12.91 14.75
C LEU A 129 24.63 -11.41 14.73
N LEU A 130 24.49 -10.78 15.89
CA LEU A 130 24.91 -9.41 16.16
C LEU A 130 25.55 -9.37 17.55
N THR A 131 26.86 -9.59 17.62
CA THR A 131 27.64 -9.54 18.86
C THR A 131 28.39 -8.22 18.91
N ILE A 132 27.92 -7.29 19.74
CA ILE A 132 28.51 -5.95 19.87
C ILE A 132 29.51 -5.92 21.02
N SER A 133 30.75 -5.52 20.74
CA SER A 133 31.76 -5.29 21.78
C SER A 133 31.45 -4.02 22.58
N THR A 134 31.40 -4.13 23.91
CA THR A 134 31.14 -3.01 24.83
C THR A 134 32.33 -2.67 25.73
N TYR A 135 33.41 -3.47 25.72
CA TYR A 135 34.54 -3.27 26.63
C TYR A 135 35.57 -2.29 26.06
N ASP A 136 35.95 -1.30 26.87
CA ASP A 136 37.05 -0.40 26.57
C ASP A 136 38.38 -1.05 26.97
N LEU A 137 39.11 -1.57 25.98
CA LEU A 137 40.40 -2.23 26.16
C LEU A 137 41.51 -1.27 26.62
N SER A 138 41.30 0.06 26.51
CA SER A 138 42.23 1.04 27.07
C SER A 138 42.06 1.19 28.60
N VAL A 139 40.83 1.04 29.09
CA VAL A 139 40.50 1.07 30.52
C VAL A 139 40.81 -0.27 31.17
N PHE A 140 40.40 -1.38 30.57
CA PHE A 140 40.65 -2.74 31.07
C PHE A 140 41.89 -3.34 30.40
N CYS A 141 43.05 -3.00 30.94
CA CYS A 141 44.35 -3.48 30.49
C CYS A 141 45.27 -3.81 31.69
N ASP A 142 46.30 -4.61 31.46
CA ASP A 142 47.31 -4.94 32.47
C ASP A 142 48.46 -3.90 32.46
N ASP A 143 48.17 -2.70 32.97
CA ASP A 143 49.12 -1.57 33.03
C ASP A 143 49.65 -1.29 34.46
N VAL A 144 49.18 -2.04 35.46
CA VAL A 144 49.59 -1.91 36.87
C VAL A 144 50.49 -3.09 37.25
N LYS A 145 51.76 -2.79 37.59
CA LYS A 145 52.75 -3.82 37.94
C LYS A 145 52.58 -4.40 39.34
N GLU A 146 52.14 -3.58 40.31
CA GLU A 146 51.95 -4.01 41.70
C GLU A 146 50.51 -4.46 41.92
N LYS A 147 50.32 -5.78 42.13
CA LYS A 147 49.04 -6.40 42.42
C LYS A 147 48.99 -6.78 43.89
N ASP A 148 48.08 -6.20 44.66
CA ASP A 148 48.03 -6.28 46.12
C ASP A 148 46.67 -6.69 46.70
N LEU A 149 45.67 -6.99 45.85
CA LEU A 149 44.33 -7.41 46.27
C LEU A 149 44.03 -8.86 45.90
N ASP A 150 43.32 -9.59 46.75
CA ASP A 150 42.63 -10.82 46.36
C ASP A 150 41.13 -10.51 46.27
N LEU A 151 40.46 -11.00 45.24
CA LEU A 151 39.10 -10.58 44.88
C LEU A 151 38.12 -11.76 44.89
N LEU A 152 36.87 -11.54 45.28
CA LEU A 152 35.78 -12.52 45.17
C LEU A 152 34.60 -11.89 44.44
N TYR A 153 34.15 -12.47 43.32
CA TYR A 153 32.95 -12.02 42.61
C TYR A 153 31.73 -12.84 43.01
N LEU A 154 30.64 -12.18 43.42
CA LEU A 154 29.35 -12.79 43.80
C LEU A 154 28.15 -11.93 43.39
N ASN A 155 27.24 -12.52 42.60
CA ASN A 155 26.00 -11.91 42.13
C ASN A 155 24.80 -12.86 42.26
N ARG A 156 24.79 -13.97 41.51
CA ARG A 156 23.68 -14.94 41.50
C ARG A 156 23.81 -16.01 42.57
N VAL A 157 25.02 -16.24 43.09
CA VAL A 157 25.27 -17.19 44.18
C VAL A 157 25.18 -16.45 45.52
N PRO A 158 24.28 -16.85 46.44
CA PRO A 158 24.12 -16.16 47.71
C PRO A 158 25.33 -16.38 48.60
N ARG A 159 25.67 -15.35 49.38
CA ARG A 159 26.85 -15.35 50.28
C ARG A 159 26.84 -16.51 51.29
N SER A 160 25.67 -16.98 51.70
CA SER A 160 25.50 -18.12 52.62
C SER A 160 25.99 -19.46 52.05
N SER A 161 26.11 -19.56 50.72
CA SER A 161 26.53 -20.77 50.01
C SER A 161 28.02 -20.79 49.68
N VAL A 162 28.79 -19.81 50.15
CA VAL A 162 30.22 -19.65 49.91
C VAL A 162 31.02 -20.08 51.13
N ASP A 163 31.97 -20.99 50.95
CA ASP A 163 32.90 -21.39 52.02
C ASP A 163 34.09 -20.43 52.09
N PHE A 164 33.98 -19.41 52.96
CA PHE A 164 35.02 -18.42 53.18
C PHE A 164 36.29 -18.96 53.85
N SER A 165 36.25 -20.16 54.47
CA SER A 165 37.44 -20.76 55.08
C SER A 165 38.48 -21.21 54.04
N THR A 166 38.05 -21.37 52.78
CA THR A 166 38.87 -21.74 51.63
C THR A 166 39.41 -20.54 50.84
N LEU A 167 39.17 -19.32 51.32
CA LEU A 167 39.53 -18.08 50.64
C LEU A 167 40.52 -17.25 51.51
N PRO A 168 41.34 -16.36 50.90
CA PRO A 168 42.21 -15.45 51.63
C PRO A 168 41.48 -14.60 52.69
N GLU A 169 42.08 -14.42 53.88
CA GLU A 169 41.46 -13.73 55.04
C GLU A 169 41.03 -12.27 54.75
N ASN A 170 41.73 -11.57 53.84
CA ASN A 170 41.46 -10.16 53.50
C ASN A 170 40.91 -9.98 52.06
N ILE A 171 40.07 -10.92 51.61
CA ILE A 171 39.50 -10.89 50.26
C ILE A 171 38.47 -9.76 50.08
N LYS A 172 38.59 -8.99 49.00
CA LYS A 172 37.65 -7.92 48.64
C LYS A 172 36.51 -8.49 47.78
N ILE A 173 35.27 -8.31 48.23
CA ILE A 173 34.08 -8.81 47.53
C ILE A 173 33.61 -7.78 46.49
N LEU A 174 33.38 -8.25 45.27
CA LEU A 174 32.75 -7.52 44.18
C LEU A 174 31.33 -8.08 44.02
N SER A 175 30.31 -7.25 44.24
CA SER A 175 28.91 -7.68 44.19
C SER A 175 28.04 -6.65 43.48
N MET A 176 26.97 -7.12 42.86
CA MET A 176 25.96 -6.30 42.21
C MET A 176 25.00 -5.62 43.20
N GLU A 177 25.01 -6.02 44.48
CA GLU A 177 24.31 -5.31 45.56
C GLU A 177 24.95 -3.94 45.87
N GLN A 178 26.25 -3.80 45.57
CA GLN A 178 27.02 -2.54 45.66
C GLN A 178 27.89 -2.38 44.42
N PRO A 179 27.28 -2.07 43.25
CA PRO A 179 27.99 -2.05 41.98
C PRO A 179 29.01 -0.90 41.96
N LEU A 180 30.23 -1.20 41.50
CA LEU A 180 31.24 -0.21 41.18
C LEU A 180 31.04 0.32 39.76
N SER A 181 31.35 1.59 39.52
CA SER A 181 31.46 2.09 38.14
C SER A 181 32.55 1.35 37.37
N LEU A 182 32.48 1.30 36.04
CA LEU A 182 33.48 0.58 35.23
C LEU A 182 34.92 1.06 35.49
N ASN A 183 35.11 2.37 35.69
CA ASN A 183 36.42 2.95 36.01
C ASN A 183 36.93 2.55 37.41
N GLU A 184 36.05 2.49 38.40
CA GLU A 184 36.41 2.03 39.75
C GLU A 184 36.67 0.52 39.77
N LEU A 185 35.85 -0.25 39.05
CA LEU A 185 36.03 -1.67 38.87
C LEU A 185 37.38 -1.96 38.20
N ALA A 186 37.72 -1.28 37.11
CA ALA A 186 39.03 -1.42 36.46
C ALA A 186 40.19 -1.13 37.42
N LYS A 187 40.12 -0.04 38.22
CA LYS A 187 41.14 0.28 39.25
C LYS A 187 41.30 -0.84 40.27
N VAL A 188 40.21 -1.52 40.64
CA VAL A 188 40.25 -2.64 41.59
C VAL A 188 40.77 -3.92 40.93
N LEU A 189 40.31 -4.25 39.72
CA LEU A 189 40.71 -5.44 38.98
C LEU A 189 42.20 -5.40 38.59
N LYS A 190 42.73 -4.25 38.19
CA LYS A 190 44.16 -4.04 37.88
C LYS A 190 45.10 -4.32 39.06
N ARG A 191 44.60 -4.16 40.29
CA ARG A 191 45.33 -4.48 41.53
C ARG A 191 45.13 -5.93 42.00
N GLY A 192 44.27 -6.69 41.33
CA GLY A 192 43.92 -8.06 41.71
C GLY A 192 45.05 -9.06 41.41
N ARG A 193 45.60 -9.71 42.43
CA ARG A 193 46.52 -10.85 42.33
C ARG A 193 45.84 -12.11 41.81
N VAL A 194 44.61 -12.34 42.27
CA VAL A 194 43.73 -13.45 41.90
C VAL A 194 42.28 -13.06 42.19
N MET A 195 41.35 -13.51 41.35
CA MET A 195 39.92 -13.36 41.57
C MET A 195 39.22 -14.72 41.65
N TYR A 196 38.52 -14.99 42.74
CA TYR A 196 37.68 -16.17 42.89
C TYR A 196 36.27 -15.87 42.38
N SER A 197 35.66 -16.79 41.66
CA SER A 197 34.26 -16.67 41.23
C SER A 197 33.54 -18.00 41.30
N TYR A 198 32.34 -17.98 41.88
CA TYR A 198 31.41 -19.12 41.90
C TYR A 198 30.49 -19.14 40.69
N GLU A 199 30.59 -18.15 39.81
CA GLU A 199 29.71 -17.99 38.67
C GLU A 199 30.41 -17.42 37.42
N ALA A 200 29.95 -17.79 36.23
CA ALA A 200 30.44 -17.25 34.97
C ALA A 200 29.89 -15.84 34.72
N SER A 201 30.76 -14.83 34.64
CA SER A 201 30.37 -13.43 34.46
C SER A 201 31.30 -12.67 33.52
N GLY A 202 30.79 -11.60 32.89
CA GLY A 202 31.60 -10.65 32.14
C GLY A 202 32.70 -10.01 33.00
N THR A 203 32.47 -9.84 34.30
CA THR A 203 33.48 -9.36 35.25
C THR A 203 34.70 -10.30 35.33
N CYS A 204 34.52 -11.61 35.11
CA CYS A 204 35.63 -12.57 35.02
C CYS A 204 36.52 -12.28 33.81
N ALA A 205 35.93 -11.93 32.67
CA ALA A 205 36.68 -11.55 31.48
C ALA A 205 37.41 -10.21 31.67
N LEU A 206 36.75 -9.22 32.29
CA LEU A 206 37.38 -7.93 32.63
C LEU A 206 38.56 -8.10 33.59
N ALA A 207 38.46 -9.02 34.56
CA ALA A 207 39.57 -9.34 35.46
C ALA A 207 40.76 -9.90 34.68
N GLY A 208 40.50 -10.83 33.76
CA GLY A 208 41.52 -11.39 32.88
C GLY A 208 42.23 -10.33 32.02
N LEU A 209 41.47 -9.39 31.44
CA LEU A 209 42.01 -8.25 30.67
C LEU A 209 42.91 -7.33 31.51
N CYS A 210 42.59 -7.15 32.80
CA CYS A 210 43.43 -6.43 33.77
C CYS A 210 44.62 -7.25 34.31
N GLY A 211 44.86 -8.45 33.76
CA GLY A 211 45.93 -9.33 34.19
C GLY A 211 45.68 -10.04 35.53
N CYS A 212 44.42 -10.11 35.99
CA CYS A 212 44.02 -10.82 37.20
C CYS A 212 43.48 -12.22 36.83
N PRO A 213 44.18 -13.32 37.19
CA PRO A 213 43.70 -14.67 36.89
C PRO A 213 42.45 -15.00 37.71
N VAL A 214 41.51 -15.72 37.07
CA VAL A 214 40.24 -16.12 37.68
C VAL A 214 40.31 -17.58 38.13
N VAL A 215 39.99 -17.83 39.40
CA VAL A 215 39.82 -19.17 39.98
C VAL A 215 38.35 -19.53 40.00
N ALA A 216 37.98 -20.57 39.27
CA ALA A 216 36.63 -21.10 39.24
C ALA A 216 36.33 -21.89 40.52
N ARG A 217 35.18 -21.60 41.13
CA ARG A 217 34.65 -22.34 42.29
C ARG A 217 33.22 -22.79 41.99
N VAL A 218 32.78 -23.83 42.70
CA VAL A 218 31.42 -24.38 42.57
C VAL A 218 30.76 -24.36 43.94
N ALA A 219 29.56 -23.80 44.02
CA ALA A 219 28.74 -23.82 45.23
C ALA A 219 27.65 -24.89 45.10
N SER A 220 27.46 -25.69 46.15
CA SER A 220 26.46 -26.76 46.14
C SER A 220 25.04 -26.20 45.98
N GLY A 221 24.29 -26.74 45.02
CA GLY A 221 22.94 -26.28 44.64
C GLY A 221 22.89 -25.12 43.65
N TYR A 222 24.04 -24.62 43.19
CA TYR A 222 24.17 -23.50 42.25
C TYR A 222 25.07 -23.84 41.04
N GLU A 223 25.24 -25.13 40.74
CA GLU A 223 26.16 -25.65 39.72
C GLU A 223 25.86 -25.09 38.31
N LYS A 224 24.59 -24.79 38.01
CA LYS A 224 24.16 -24.19 36.74
C LYS A 224 24.77 -22.81 36.44
N TYR A 225 25.30 -22.11 37.45
CA TYR A 225 25.94 -20.80 37.27
C TYR A 225 27.45 -20.89 37.19
N ALA A 226 28.05 -22.03 37.56
CA ALA A 226 29.49 -22.21 37.64
C ALA A 226 30.19 -21.99 36.28
N ILE A 227 31.46 -21.62 36.34
CA ILE A 227 32.31 -21.56 35.15
C ILE A 227 32.53 -23.00 34.65
N THR A 228 32.20 -23.24 33.40
CA THR A 228 32.41 -24.51 32.68
C THR A 228 33.32 -24.31 31.48
N GLU A 229 33.81 -25.40 30.87
CA GLU A 229 34.57 -25.35 29.62
C GLU A 229 33.81 -24.64 28.49
N SER A 230 32.48 -24.78 28.44
CA SER A 230 31.64 -24.08 27.45
C SER A 230 31.66 -22.56 27.65
N THR A 231 31.50 -22.10 28.89
CA THR A 231 31.54 -20.66 29.21
C THR A 231 32.94 -20.05 29.09
N SER A 232 34.00 -20.86 29.17
CA SER A 232 35.39 -20.42 28.93
C SER A 232 35.69 -20.25 27.43
N LYS A 233 35.07 -21.08 26.56
CA LYS A 233 35.13 -20.90 25.10
C LYS A 233 34.55 -19.55 24.67
N ASP A 234 33.48 -19.10 25.32
CA ASP A 234 32.83 -17.80 25.08
C ASP A 234 33.70 -16.57 25.40
N ALA A 235 34.79 -16.76 26.14
CA ALA A 235 35.78 -15.72 26.42
C ALA A 235 37.11 -15.97 25.67
N GLY A 236 37.07 -16.73 24.57
CA GLY A 236 38.23 -16.96 23.70
C GLY A 236 39.14 -18.11 24.13
N ASN A 237 38.62 -19.13 24.82
CA ASN A 237 39.44 -20.16 25.49
C ASN A 237 40.45 -19.56 26.48
N ALA A 238 40.11 -18.43 27.06
CA ALA A 238 40.96 -17.80 28.03
C ALA A 238 40.95 -18.62 29.32
N ASP A 239 42.15 -18.96 29.78
CA ASP A 239 42.38 -20.02 30.75
C ASP A 239 41.96 -19.56 32.15
N VAL A 240 40.97 -20.26 32.73
CA VAL A 240 40.62 -20.13 34.15
C VAL A 240 41.40 -21.17 34.94
N ALA A 241 41.75 -20.83 36.18
CA ALA A 241 42.36 -21.77 37.11
C ALA A 241 41.23 -22.56 37.79
N TRP A 242 41.33 -23.89 37.78
CA TRP A 242 40.31 -24.76 38.41
C TRP A 242 40.54 -24.90 39.92
N ASP A 243 41.78 -24.65 40.36
CA ASP A 243 42.15 -24.50 41.75
C ASP A 243 43.12 -23.31 41.95
N ASP A 244 43.44 -23.01 43.20
CA ASP A 244 44.36 -21.94 43.61
C ASP A 244 45.78 -22.45 43.86
N SER A 245 46.14 -23.63 43.33
CA SER A 245 47.51 -24.12 43.42
C SER A 245 48.47 -23.20 42.64
N PRO A 246 49.73 -23.04 43.09
CA PRO A 246 50.69 -22.18 42.40
C PRO A 246 50.88 -22.53 40.92
N HIS A 247 50.83 -23.82 40.57
CA HIS A 247 50.97 -24.31 39.19
C HIS A 247 49.78 -23.90 38.31
N GLU A 248 48.53 -24.07 38.78
CA GLU A 248 47.33 -23.68 38.02
C GLU A 248 47.23 -22.16 37.84
N LEU A 249 47.61 -21.39 38.87
CA LEU A 249 47.64 -19.93 38.78
C LEU A 249 48.72 -19.42 37.83
N GLU A 250 49.90 -20.04 37.79
CA GLU A 250 50.95 -19.72 36.80
C GLU A 250 50.49 -20.05 35.37
N ARG A 251 49.84 -21.21 35.17
CA ARG A 251 49.24 -21.59 33.88
C ARG A 251 48.21 -20.58 33.41
N ALA A 252 47.27 -20.21 34.28
CA ALA A 252 46.23 -19.23 33.97
C ALA A 252 46.84 -17.86 33.65
N LYS A 253 47.81 -17.38 34.46
CA LYS A 253 48.54 -16.13 34.23
C LYS A 253 49.27 -16.09 32.88
N ALA A 254 49.96 -17.17 32.52
CA ALA A 254 50.69 -17.25 31.25
C ALA A 254 49.76 -17.16 30.02
N ASN A 255 48.48 -17.49 30.17
CA ASN A 255 47.48 -17.50 29.11
C ASN A 255 46.52 -16.30 29.13
N LEU A 256 46.73 -15.30 30.00
CA LEU A 256 45.84 -14.12 30.09
C LEU A 256 45.84 -13.26 28.82
N TYR A 257 46.91 -13.30 28.02
CA TYR A 257 46.98 -12.60 26.73
C TYR A 257 45.86 -13.04 25.76
N LYS A 258 45.33 -14.26 25.89
CA LYS A 258 44.22 -14.78 25.08
C LYS A 258 42.93 -13.97 25.25
N TYR A 259 42.69 -13.39 26.43
CA TYR A 259 41.55 -12.48 26.62
C TYR A 259 41.67 -11.27 25.68
N LYS A 260 42.86 -10.66 25.63
CA LYS A 260 43.13 -9.50 24.78
C LYS A 260 43.00 -9.86 23.30
N ASP A 261 43.66 -10.93 22.84
CA ASP A 261 43.59 -11.40 21.45
C ASP A 261 42.15 -11.69 21.01
N PHE A 262 41.35 -12.30 21.89
CA PHE A 262 39.94 -12.61 21.62
C PHE A 262 39.08 -11.35 21.47
N TYR A 263 39.18 -10.38 22.39
CA TYR A 263 38.36 -9.16 22.33
C TYR A 263 38.82 -8.20 21.22
N GLU A 264 40.10 -8.18 20.87
CA GLU A 264 40.60 -7.47 19.67
C GLU A 264 40.06 -8.13 18.38
N GLY A 265 40.00 -9.47 18.31
CA GLY A 265 39.37 -10.18 17.19
C GLY A 265 37.85 -10.00 17.13
N LEU A 266 37.19 -9.91 18.29
CA LEU A 266 35.75 -9.70 18.43
C LEU A 266 35.32 -8.35 17.85
N GLU A 267 36.15 -7.30 17.95
CA GLU A 267 35.83 -5.99 17.38
C GLU A 267 35.69 -6.04 15.85
N SER A 268 36.54 -6.81 15.17
CA SER A 268 36.45 -7.04 13.72
C SER A 268 35.18 -7.79 13.33
N VAL A 269 34.85 -8.86 14.07
CA VAL A 269 33.62 -9.66 13.84
C VAL A 269 32.36 -8.84 14.15
N SER A 270 32.38 -8.09 15.26
CA SER A 270 31.33 -7.15 15.66
C SER A 270 31.07 -6.12 14.57
N ASN A 271 32.11 -5.55 13.97
CA ASN A 271 31.96 -4.58 12.88
C ASN A 271 31.34 -5.22 11.63
N GLN A 272 31.77 -6.43 11.23
CA GLN A 272 31.16 -7.13 10.09
C GLN A 272 29.67 -7.43 10.33
N GLN A 273 29.33 -7.92 11.51
CA GLN A 273 27.95 -8.23 11.90
C GLN A 273 27.09 -6.97 12.00
N PHE A 274 27.65 -5.86 12.51
CA PHE A 274 26.99 -4.56 12.55
C PHE A 274 26.62 -4.08 11.14
N PHE A 275 27.55 -4.11 10.17
CA PHE A 275 27.23 -3.71 8.80
C PHE A 275 26.22 -4.64 8.13
N LYS A 276 26.26 -5.95 8.42
CA LYS A 276 25.22 -6.90 7.96
C LYS A 276 23.85 -6.61 8.58
N PHE A 277 23.81 -6.25 9.88
CA PHE A 277 22.59 -5.82 10.55
C PHE A 277 22.00 -4.58 9.86
N LEU A 278 22.83 -3.58 9.56
CA LEU A 278 22.40 -2.38 8.85
C LEU A 278 21.87 -2.69 7.46
N GLU A 279 22.54 -3.56 6.71
CA GLU A 279 22.11 -3.98 5.38
C GLU A 279 20.72 -4.62 5.42
N ILE A 280 20.52 -5.66 6.23
CA ILE A 280 19.25 -6.39 6.31
C ILE A 280 18.11 -5.48 6.76
N THR A 281 18.33 -4.64 7.77
CA THR A 281 17.27 -3.81 8.36
C THR A 281 16.93 -2.60 7.50
N GLN A 282 17.92 -1.93 6.89
CA GLN A 282 17.67 -0.85 5.92
C GLN A 282 17.05 -1.38 4.63
N ASP A 283 17.48 -2.55 4.14
CA ASP A 283 16.89 -3.15 2.95
C ASP A 283 15.43 -3.56 3.22
N LYS A 284 15.10 -4.15 4.38
CA LYS A 284 13.69 -4.40 4.79
C LYS A 284 12.87 -3.12 4.91
N ALA A 285 13.45 -2.04 5.47
CA ALA A 285 12.79 -0.73 5.51
C ALA A 285 12.60 -0.13 4.12
N GLN A 286 13.56 -0.32 3.22
CA GLN A 286 13.47 0.09 1.82
C GLN A 286 12.43 -0.72 1.06
N GLU A 287 12.31 -2.03 1.31
CA GLU A 287 11.25 -2.89 0.79
C GLU A 287 9.88 -2.45 1.28
N ARG A 288 9.75 -2.15 2.58
CA ARG A 288 8.52 -1.62 3.17
C ARG A 288 8.16 -0.26 2.57
N TYR A 289 9.17 0.59 2.37
CA TYR A 289 9.02 1.87 1.67
C TYR A 289 8.54 1.65 0.24
N ASN A 290 9.18 0.77 -0.51
CA ASN A 290 8.81 0.47 -1.88
C ASN A 290 7.40 -0.11 -1.94
N LYS A 291 7.04 -1.06 -1.08
CA LYS A 291 5.69 -1.63 -1.00
C LYS A 291 4.62 -0.58 -0.68
N ASN A 292 4.96 0.44 0.11
CA ASN A 292 4.05 1.53 0.48
C ASN A 292 4.04 2.70 -0.52
N HIS A 293 5.15 2.97 -1.22
CA HIS A 293 5.37 4.21 -1.98
C HIS A 293 5.75 4.01 -3.44
N LYS A 294 6.38 2.89 -3.81
CA LYS A 294 6.62 2.50 -5.21
C LYS A 294 5.45 1.67 -5.68
N GLU A 295 4.75 2.21 -6.65
CA GLU A 295 3.70 1.47 -7.33
C GLU A 295 4.36 0.41 -8.19
N ASN A 296 4.01 -0.85 -7.93
CA ASN A 296 4.43 -1.92 -8.81
C ASN A 296 3.51 -1.91 -10.05
N VAL A 297 3.80 -0.99 -10.98
CA VAL A 297 3.03 -0.81 -12.21
C VAL A 297 2.92 -2.12 -12.98
N MET A 298 3.98 -2.94 -13.00
CA MET A 298 3.95 -4.25 -13.68
C MET A 298 3.06 -5.26 -12.98
N GLU A 299 3.04 -5.28 -11.65
CA GLU A 299 2.09 -6.13 -10.94
C GLU A 299 0.65 -5.70 -11.21
N TRP A 300 0.39 -4.39 -11.25
CA TRP A 300 -0.91 -3.86 -11.66
C TRP A 300 -1.30 -4.26 -13.10
N VAL A 301 -0.35 -4.21 -14.04
CA VAL A 301 -0.56 -4.69 -15.43
C VAL A 301 -0.84 -6.19 -15.47
N ARG A 302 -0.03 -7.01 -14.79
CA ARG A 302 -0.19 -8.49 -14.76
C ARG A 302 -1.55 -8.91 -14.20
N GLN A 303 -2.03 -8.22 -13.17
CA GLN A 303 -3.35 -8.47 -12.58
C GLN A 303 -4.52 -8.16 -13.53
N ARG A 304 -4.27 -7.48 -14.66
CA ARG A 304 -5.27 -7.10 -15.68
C ARG A 304 -5.11 -7.89 -16.99
N GLU A 305 -4.21 -8.88 -17.04
CA GLU A 305 -4.06 -9.76 -18.20
C GLU A 305 -5.39 -10.46 -18.52
N LEU A 306 -5.69 -10.59 -19.81
CA LEU A 306 -6.90 -11.27 -20.24
C LEU A 306 -6.62 -12.76 -20.31
N SER A 307 -7.52 -13.57 -19.76
CA SER A 307 -7.45 -15.02 -19.90
C SER A 307 -7.56 -15.45 -21.37
N PRO A 308 -6.90 -16.55 -21.79
CA PRO A 308 -7.05 -17.11 -23.13
C PRO A 308 -8.52 -17.36 -23.56
N GLU A 309 -9.37 -17.78 -22.62
CA GLU A 309 -10.80 -18.02 -22.84
C GLU A 309 -11.55 -16.73 -23.21
N ARG A 310 -11.28 -15.66 -22.47
CA ARG A 310 -11.85 -14.33 -22.72
C ARG A 310 -11.36 -13.74 -24.04
N ILE A 311 -10.07 -13.87 -24.35
CA ILE A 311 -9.51 -13.45 -25.65
C ILE A 311 -10.22 -14.22 -26.78
N SER A 312 -10.34 -15.55 -26.67
CA SER A 312 -11.01 -16.38 -27.68
C SER A 312 -12.47 -15.96 -27.91
N LEU A 313 -13.21 -15.67 -26.83
CA LEU A 313 -14.59 -15.23 -26.87
C LEU A 313 -14.74 -13.87 -27.59
N VAL A 314 -13.89 -12.90 -27.25
CA VAL A 314 -13.93 -11.56 -27.86
C VAL A 314 -13.43 -11.57 -29.31
N SER A 315 -12.37 -12.33 -29.62
CA SER A 315 -11.89 -12.51 -30.99
C SER A 315 -12.95 -13.13 -31.90
N ARG A 316 -13.79 -14.03 -31.39
CA ARG A 316 -14.93 -14.56 -32.15
C ARG A 316 -15.93 -13.45 -32.49
N SER A 317 -16.33 -12.64 -31.50
CA SER A 317 -17.23 -11.50 -31.72
C SER A 317 -16.69 -10.52 -32.76
N ILE A 318 -15.39 -10.22 -32.72
CA ILE A 318 -14.73 -9.34 -33.70
C ILE A 318 -14.84 -9.91 -35.12
N ASN A 319 -14.63 -11.21 -35.29
CA ASN A 319 -14.73 -11.87 -36.60
C ASN A 319 -16.17 -11.94 -37.14
N GLU A 320 -17.17 -11.84 -36.27
CA GLU A 320 -18.59 -11.79 -36.63
C GLU A 320 -19.09 -10.36 -36.96
N LEU A 321 -18.27 -9.33 -36.72
CA LEU A 321 -18.62 -7.96 -37.09
C LEU A 321 -18.80 -7.83 -38.62
N VAL A 322 -19.78 -7.01 -39.02
CA VAL A 322 -20.04 -6.73 -40.45
C VAL A 322 -18.85 -5.99 -41.09
N SER A 323 -18.17 -5.12 -40.34
CA SER A 323 -17.05 -4.30 -40.81
C SER A 323 -15.98 -4.13 -39.72
N PRO A 324 -15.20 -5.18 -39.41
CA PRO A 324 -14.11 -5.10 -38.44
C PRO A 324 -13.00 -4.17 -38.93
N GLN A 325 -12.50 -3.32 -38.03
CA GLN A 325 -11.57 -2.23 -38.33
C GLN A 325 -10.13 -2.71 -38.53
N THR A 326 -9.47 -2.38 -39.63
CA THR A 326 -8.05 -2.72 -39.82
C THR A 326 -7.14 -1.66 -39.22
N ILE A 327 -6.10 -2.10 -38.51
CA ILE A 327 -5.18 -1.21 -37.79
C ILE A 327 -3.79 -1.29 -38.40
N TYR A 328 -3.20 -0.13 -38.68
CA TYR A 328 -1.82 0.03 -39.12
C TYR A 328 -0.98 0.66 -38.01
N ILE A 329 0.24 0.16 -37.84
CA ILE A 329 1.24 0.76 -36.96
C ILE A 329 2.39 1.30 -37.81
N GLY A 330 2.60 2.61 -37.79
CA GLY A 330 3.77 3.26 -38.35
C GLY A 330 4.90 3.33 -37.31
N ILE A 331 6.01 2.66 -37.58
CA ILE A 331 7.18 2.60 -36.70
C ILE A 331 8.27 3.49 -37.29
N TYR A 332 8.61 4.59 -36.61
CA TYR A 332 9.66 5.50 -37.03
C TYR A 332 10.99 5.18 -36.36
N ASP A 333 11.97 4.80 -37.17
CA ASP A 333 13.32 4.46 -36.74
C ASP A 333 14.27 5.65 -36.96
N GLN A 334 14.32 6.52 -35.95
CA GLN A 334 15.20 7.70 -35.95
C GLN A 334 16.68 7.32 -35.82
N SER A 335 16.99 6.27 -35.05
CA SER A 335 18.35 5.91 -34.67
C SER A 335 19.02 4.93 -35.63
N LYS A 336 18.29 4.46 -36.66
CA LYS A 336 18.75 3.41 -37.58
C LYS A 336 19.12 2.14 -36.81
N SER A 337 18.33 1.80 -35.79
CA SER A 337 18.56 0.66 -34.92
C SER A 337 17.59 -0.48 -35.21
N TRP A 338 18.08 -1.52 -35.90
CA TRP A 338 17.29 -2.73 -36.14
C TRP A 338 16.84 -3.41 -34.84
N HIS A 339 17.66 -3.34 -33.79
CA HIS A 339 17.30 -3.88 -32.48
C HIS A 339 16.06 -3.20 -31.91
N ALA A 340 16.00 -1.86 -31.95
CA ALA A 340 14.84 -1.11 -31.48
C ALA A 340 13.58 -1.40 -32.32
N VAL A 341 13.73 -1.56 -33.63
CA VAL A 341 12.63 -1.96 -34.52
C VAL A 341 12.13 -3.36 -34.16
N LEU A 342 13.05 -4.32 -33.96
CA LEU A 342 12.70 -5.68 -33.56
C LEU A 342 11.99 -5.71 -32.21
N THR A 343 12.47 -4.99 -31.20
CA THR A 343 11.79 -4.89 -29.89
C THR A 343 10.32 -4.51 -30.06
N THR A 344 10.04 -3.49 -30.88
CA THR A 344 8.66 -3.06 -31.18
C THR A 344 7.87 -4.12 -31.94
N LEU A 345 8.44 -4.72 -32.98
CA LEU A 345 7.77 -5.75 -33.78
C LEU A 345 7.48 -7.03 -33.00
N GLU A 346 8.43 -7.50 -32.18
CA GLU A 346 8.30 -8.69 -31.34
C GLU A 346 7.19 -8.52 -30.30
N SER A 347 7.08 -7.33 -29.69
CA SER A 347 5.99 -7.04 -28.74
C SER A 347 4.58 -7.08 -29.35
N LEU A 348 4.47 -6.95 -30.68
CA LEU A 348 3.21 -7.01 -31.43
C LEU A 348 2.84 -8.42 -31.89
N LEU A 349 3.75 -9.40 -31.84
CA LEU A 349 3.45 -10.78 -32.27
C LEU A 349 2.25 -11.41 -31.52
N PRO A 350 2.12 -11.26 -30.18
CA PRO A 350 0.95 -11.77 -29.47
C PRO A 350 -0.35 -11.11 -29.97
N VAL A 351 -0.33 -9.79 -30.20
CA VAL A 351 -1.48 -9.04 -30.72
C VAL A 351 -1.85 -9.52 -32.12
N LYS A 352 -0.86 -9.72 -33.01
CA LYS A 352 -1.08 -10.26 -34.36
C LYS A 352 -1.69 -11.65 -34.34
N GLY A 353 -1.30 -12.48 -33.37
CA GLY A 353 -1.91 -13.80 -33.12
C GLY A 353 -3.36 -13.70 -32.68
N MET A 354 -3.74 -12.68 -31.90
CA MET A 354 -5.10 -12.42 -31.44
C MET A 354 -5.98 -11.70 -32.49
N TYR A 355 -5.35 -10.89 -33.35
CA TYR A 355 -6.01 -10.04 -34.33
C TYR A 355 -5.27 -9.99 -35.68
N SER A 356 -5.80 -10.72 -36.68
CA SER A 356 -5.14 -10.89 -37.97
C SER A 356 -5.10 -9.63 -38.84
N ARG A 357 -5.97 -8.64 -38.59
CA ARG A 357 -6.09 -7.37 -39.35
C ARG A 357 -5.17 -6.26 -38.82
N LEU A 358 -4.06 -6.64 -38.20
CA LEU A 358 -2.98 -5.76 -37.80
C LEU A 358 -1.88 -5.75 -38.86
N ASN A 359 -1.49 -4.58 -39.36
CA ASN A 359 -0.37 -4.39 -40.29
C ASN A 359 0.62 -3.36 -39.74
N CYS A 360 1.87 -3.41 -40.20
CA CYS A 360 2.94 -2.53 -39.74
C CYS A 360 3.75 -1.98 -40.91
N ILE A 361 4.22 -0.74 -40.73
CA ILE A 361 5.09 -0.07 -41.69
C ILE A 361 6.26 0.53 -40.93
N VAL A 362 7.46 0.11 -41.26
CA VAL A 362 8.69 0.64 -40.67
C VAL A 362 9.24 1.72 -41.59
N PHE A 363 9.30 2.94 -41.08
CA PHE A 363 9.94 4.08 -41.71
C PHE A 363 11.39 4.17 -41.22
N SER A 364 12.33 3.69 -42.05
CA SER A 364 13.77 3.71 -41.75
C SER A 364 14.58 3.95 -43.01
N ASP A 365 15.72 4.62 -42.85
CA ASP A 365 16.77 4.70 -43.89
C ASP A 365 17.87 3.65 -43.65
N GLY A 366 17.65 2.71 -42.71
CA GLY A 366 18.50 1.56 -42.47
C GLY A 366 18.25 0.46 -43.50
N ASP A 367 19.31 -0.29 -43.83
CA ASP A 367 19.22 -1.45 -44.73
C ASP A 367 18.88 -2.70 -43.92
N TYR A 368 17.60 -3.08 -43.88
CA TYR A 368 17.07 -4.18 -43.07
C TYR A 368 16.47 -5.30 -43.91
N THR A 369 16.57 -6.53 -43.39
CA THR A 369 15.89 -7.70 -43.94
C THR A 369 14.87 -8.20 -42.92
N LEU A 370 13.60 -8.31 -43.34
CA LEU A 370 12.53 -8.80 -42.47
C LEU A 370 12.68 -10.32 -42.22
N PRO A 371 12.62 -10.78 -40.96
CA PRO A 371 12.45 -12.20 -40.67
C PRO A 371 11.11 -12.73 -41.19
N LYS A 372 11.04 -14.04 -41.45
CA LYS A 372 9.85 -14.71 -42.03
C LYS A 372 8.54 -14.46 -41.27
N ASP A 373 8.62 -14.33 -39.95
CA ASP A 373 7.45 -14.11 -39.09
C ASP A 373 6.80 -12.72 -39.32
N PHE A 374 7.52 -11.79 -39.97
CA PHE A 374 7.10 -10.41 -40.23
C PHE A 374 6.76 -10.14 -41.72
N GLU A 375 7.30 -10.92 -42.65
CA GLU A 375 7.17 -10.70 -44.11
C GLU A 375 5.71 -10.60 -44.60
N SER A 376 4.75 -11.21 -43.90
CA SER A 376 3.34 -11.23 -44.31
C SER A 376 2.52 -10.02 -43.87
N TRP A 377 3.04 -9.16 -42.99
CA TRP A 377 2.26 -8.05 -42.40
C TRP A 377 3.10 -6.81 -42.05
N VAL A 378 4.41 -6.81 -42.31
CA VAL A 378 5.31 -5.69 -42.13
C VAL A 378 5.89 -5.25 -43.48
N SER A 379 5.89 -3.94 -43.76
CA SER A 379 6.56 -3.35 -44.92
C SER A 379 7.63 -2.34 -44.51
N LEU A 380 8.76 -2.30 -45.23
CA LEU A 380 9.82 -1.31 -45.03
C LEU A 380 9.64 -0.13 -46.01
N CYS A 381 9.81 1.10 -45.54
CA CYS A 381 9.71 2.34 -46.31
C CYS A 381 10.80 3.33 -45.88
N GLU A 382 11.33 4.11 -46.83
CA GLU A 382 12.25 5.21 -46.53
C GLU A 382 11.56 6.33 -45.73
N THR A 383 12.29 7.02 -44.86
CA THR A 383 11.71 8.05 -43.99
C THR A 383 11.19 9.28 -44.75
N ASN A 384 11.83 9.63 -45.87
CA ASN A 384 11.42 10.71 -46.77
C ASN A 384 10.02 10.50 -47.38
N ASN A 385 9.52 9.26 -47.40
CA ASN A 385 8.25 8.88 -47.99
C ASN A 385 7.11 8.80 -46.96
N LEU A 386 7.34 9.18 -45.70
CA LEU A 386 6.34 9.13 -44.61
C LEU A 386 4.99 9.73 -45.03
N SER A 387 4.98 11.01 -45.42
CA SER A 387 3.75 11.72 -45.80
C SER A 387 3.04 11.08 -47.00
N ALA A 388 3.81 10.67 -48.01
CA ALA A 388 3.26 10.05 -49.23
C ALA A 388 2.66 8.67 -48.93
N THR A 389 3.33 7.89 -48.10
CA THR A 389 2.91 6.54 -47.69
C THR A 389 1.62 6.58 -46.89
N ILE A 390 1.54 7.45 -45.86
CA ILE A 390 0.32 7.63 -45.06
C ILE A 390 -0.86 8.05 -45.93
N LYS A 391 -0.63 8.98 -46.87
CA LYS A 391 -1.66 9.41 -47.83
C LYS A 391 -2.14 8.27 -48.71
N ASN A 392 -1.23 7.42 -49.20
CA ASN A 392 -1.59 6.29 -50.04
C ASN A 392 -2.44 5.26 -49.28
N ILE A 393 -2.05 4.94 -48.04
CA ILE A 393 -2.77 4.00 -47.18
C ILE A 393 -4.16 4.54 -46.81
N ALA A 394 -4.27 5.85 -46.59
CA ALA A 394 -5.56 6.52 -46.33
C ALA A 394 -6.57 6.38 -47.49
N MET A 395 -6.09 6.08 -48.70
CA MET A 395 -6.91 5.84 -49.88
C MET A 395 -7.21 4.35 -50.10
N GLU A 396 -6.57 3.45 -49.36
CA GLU A 396 -6.84 2.02 -49.43
C GLU A 396 -8.17 1.69 -48.74
N PRO A 397 -9.02 0.83 -49.33
CA PRO A 397 -10.32 0.49 -48.77
C PRO A 397 -10.23 -0.35 -47.49
N CYS A 398 -9.05 -0.85 -47.15
CA CYS A 398 -8.82 -1.77 -46.03
C CYS A 398 -8.13 -1.14 -44.82
N PHE A 399 -7.94 0.18 -44.75
CA PHE A 399 -7.30 0.87 -43.63
C PHE A 399 -8.33 1.69 -42.83
N ASP A 400 -8.36 1.53 -41.51
CA ASP A 400 -9.29 2.28 -40.65
C ASP A 400 -8.59 3.15 -39.60
N TRP A 401 -7.56 2.64 -38.93
CA TRP A 401 -6.85 3.36 -37.87
C TRP A 401 -5.33 3.25 -38.02
N LEU A 402 -4.64 4.38 -37.88
CA LEU A 402 -3.17 4.45 -37.84
C LEU A 402 -2.73 4.81 -36.42
N GLN A 403 -1.80 4.03 -35.86
CA GLN A 403 -1.02 4.44 -34.70
C GLN A 403 0.42 4.70 -35.14
N TYR A 404 1.01 5.81 -34.72
CA TYR A 404 2.39 6.15 -35.05
C TYR A 404 3.26 6.14 -33.79
N VAL A 405 4.36 5.39 -33.83
CA VAL A 405 5.26 5.19 -32.68
C VAL A 405 6.73 5.24 -33.11
N ARG A 406 7.62 5.47 -32.16
CA ARG A 406 9.07 5.35 -32.38
C ARG A 406 9.50 3.89 -32.21
N ALA A 407 10.54 3.49 -32.94
CA ALA A 407 11.21 2.22 -32.69
C ALA A 407 11.77 2.17 -31.26
N GLY A 408 11.64 1.02 -30.60
CA GLY A 408 12.03 0.79 -29.20
C GLY A 408 10.87 0.83 -28.19
N VAL A 409 9.66 1.18 -28.63
CA VAL A 409 8.44 1.03 -27.82
C VAL A 409 8.08 -0.45 -27.68
N GLU A 410 7.61 -0.86 -26.50
CA GLU A 410 7.07 -2.20 -26.26
C GLU A 410 5.55 -2.14 -26.07
N PHE A 411 4.79 -2.91 -26.83
CA PHE A 411 3.34 -2.97 -26.71
C PHE A 411 2.88 -3.95 -25.62
N LEU A 412 1.90 -3.52 -24.84
CA LEU A 412 1.19 -4.39 -23.90
C LEU A 412 0.10 -5.15 -24.65
N ALA A 413 0.29 -6.44 -24.89
CA ALA A 413 -0.59 -7.23 -25.76
C ALA A 413 -2.09 -7.12 -25.40
N ASP A 414 -2.43 -7.31 -24.12
CA ASP A 414 -3.81 -7.21 -23.65
C ASP A 414 -4.36 -5.78 -23.68
N GLY A 415 -3.51 -4.79 -23.34
CA GLY A 415 -3.87 -3.38 -23.40
C GLY A 415 -4.20 -2.95 -24.83
N PHE A 416 -3.35 -3.34 -25.78
CA PHE A 416 -3.56 -3.12 -27.20
C PHE A 416 -4.79 -3.87 -27.71
N PHE A 417 -4.97 -5.15 -27.38
CA PHE A 417 -6.16 -5.90 -27.78
C PHE A 417 -7.46 -5.25 -27.27
N SER A 418 -7.42 -4.68 -26.07
CA SER A 418 -8.54 -3.93 -25.50
C SER A 418 -8.78 -2.62 -26.27
N ALA A 419 -7.72 -1.93 -26.71
CA ALA A 419 -7.84 -0.79 -27.61
C ALA A 419 -8.49 -1.19 -28.94
N ILE A 420 -8.13 -2.33 -29.55
CA ILE A 420 -8.78 -2.85 -30.77
C ILE A 420 -10.29 -2.99 -30.55
N CYS A 421 -10.69 -3.55 -29.40
CA CYS A 421 -12.10 -3.72 -29.06
C CYS A 421 -12.83 -2.38 -28.95
N TYR A 422 -12.17 -1.38 -28.37
CA TYR A 422 -12.69 -0.01 -28.25
C TYR A 422 -12.82 0.67 -29.62
N LEU A 423 -11.77 0.63 -30.44
CA LEU A 423 -11.73 1.23 -31.79
C LEU A 423 -12.81 0.69 -32.74
N ASN A 424 -13.19 -0.58 -32.58
CA ASN A 424 -14.27 -1.20 -33.36
C ASN A 424 -15.69 -0.70 -32.98
N ARG A 425 -15.83 0.08 -31.90
CA ARG A 425 -17.12 0.67 -31.48
C ARG A 425 -17.17 2.19 -31.58
N VAL A 426 -16.04 2.86 -31.46
CA VAL A 426 -16.00 4.33 -31.45
C VAL A 426 -16.28 4.87 -32.83
N ASN A 427 -17.36 5.65 -32.96
CA ASN A 427 -17.76 6.28 -34.21
C ASN A 427 -17.63 7.81 -34.20
N GLU A 428 -17.60 8.42 -33.02
CA GLU A 428 -17.67 9.88 -32.84
C GLU A 428 -16.28 10.53 -32.86
N CYS A 429 -15.27 9.86 -32.27
CA CYS A 429 -13.90 10.37 -32.22
C CYS A 429 -13.12 10.02 -33.50
N ARG A 430 -12.24 10.94 -33.92
CA ARG A 430 -11.32 10.75 -35.04
C ARG A 430 -9.88 10.52 -34.59
N ALA A 431 -9.53 10.96 -33.39
CA ALA A 431 -8.27 10.64 -32.74
C ALA A 431 -8.54 10.08 -31.34
N ILE A 432 -7.76 9.09 -30.91
CA ILE A 432 -7.86 8.50 -29.59
C ILE A 432 -6.46 8.37 -29.01
N TYR A 433 -6.19 9.02 -27.88
CA TYR A 433 -4.93 8.83 -27.16
C TYR A 433 -5.11 7.79 -26.04
N PRO A 434 -4.19 6.83 -25.89
CA PRO A 434 -4.21 5.89 -24.78
C PRO A 434 -3.40 6.41 -23.57
N ASP A 435 -3.64 5.81 -22.41
CA ASP A 435 -2.66 5.84 -21.33
C ASP A 435 -1.38 5.08 -21.74
N LYS A 436 -0.32 5.26 -20.96
CA LYS A 436 0.99 4.62 -21.21
C LYS A 436 1.80 4.44 -19.93
N ILE A 437 2.86 3.65 -20.05
CA ILE A 437 3.86 3.46 -19.01
C ILE A 437 5.18 4.03 -19.52
N PHE A 438 5.86 4.80 -18.68
CA PHE A 438 7.17 5.34 -18.99
C PHE A 438 8.25 4.64 -18.21
N ILE A 439 9.41 4.48 -18.83
CA ILE A 439 10.66 4.17 -18.13
C ILE A 439 11.32 5.51 -17.77
N ASN A 440 11.48 5.77 -16.47
CA ASN A 440 12.11 6.98 -15.97
C ASN A 440 13.65 6.91 -16.04
N GLU A 441 14.34 8.00 -15.67
CA GLU A 441 15.81 8.07 -15.72
C GLU A 441 16.54 7.05 -14.82
N CYS A 442 15.84 6.46 -13.85
CA CYS A 442 16.34 5.43 -12.95
C CYS A 442 15.99 4.01 -13.43
N GLU A 443 15.53 3.84 -14.68
CA GLU A 443 15.05 2.58 -15.26
C GLU A 443 13.82 2.00 -14.54
N GLU A 444 13.06 2.83 -13.82
CA GLU A 444 11.83 2.43 -13.13
C GLU A 444 10.60 2.74 -13.98
N LEU A 445 9.58 1.88 -13.87
CA LEU A 445 8.32 2.05 -14.59
C LEU A 445 7.38 2.99 -13.82
N GLU A 446 6.89 4.01 -14.50
CA GLU A 446 5.92 4.97 -13.98
C GLU A 446 4.66 4.98 -14.85
N SER A 447 3.49 5.09 -14.21
CA SER A 447 2.22 5.21 -14.91
C SER A 447 1.99 6.66 -15.36
N ALA A 448 1.57 6.82 -16.61
CA ALA A 448 1.05 8.08 -17.14
C ALA A 448 -0.45 7.92 -17.42
N PHE A 449 -1.23 8.01 -16.35
CA PHE A 449 -2.68 7.93 -16.34
C PHE A 449 -3.27 9.32 -16.50
N LEU A 450 -3.76 9.59 -17.72
CA LEU A 450 -4.22 10.89 -18.16
C LEU A 450 -5.70 11.10 -17.82
N PRO A 451 -6.15 12.35 -17.62
CA PRO A 451 -7.58 12.65 -17.64
C PRO A 451 -8.12 12.55 -19.09
N ASP A 452 -9.43 12.69 -19.24
CA ASP A 452 -10.03 12.97 -20.54
C ASP A 452 -9.56 14.32 -21.09
N PHE A 453 -9.79 14.53 -22.39
CA PHE A 453 -9.09 15.56 -23.15
C PHE A 453 -9.34 16.95 -22.59
N SER A 454 -8.28 17.59 -22.08
CA SER A 454 -8.27 18.98 -21.66
C SER A 454 -7.41 19.78 -22.62
N ILE A 455 -8.02 20.73 -23.32
CA ILE A 455 -7.30 21.60 -24.27
C ILE A 455 -6.24 22.45 -23.56
N ASP A 456 -6.55 22.95 -22.36
CA ASP A 456 -5.61 23.75 -21.58
C ASP A 456 -4.40 22.92 -21.12
N TYR A 457 -4.63 21.68 -20.68
CA TYR A 457 -3.55 20.79 -20.29
C TYR A 457 -2.71 20.34 -21.50
N PHE A 458 -3.36 20.05 -22.64
CA PHE A 458 -2.68 19.69 -23.88
C PHE A 458 -1.78 20.82 -24.41
N LEU A 459 -2.23 22.07 -24.35
CA LEU A 459 -1.44 23.20 -24.80
C LEU A 459 -0.31 23.56 -23.82
N GLY A 460 -0.54 23.40 -22.51
CA GLY A 460 0.44 23.69 -21.48
C GLY A 460 1.48 22.58 -21.25
N PHE A 461 1.13 21.33 -21.54
CA PHE A 461 2.03 20.17 -21.43
C PHE A 461 1.83 19.14 -22.54
N PRO A 462 2.17 19.48 -23.80
CA PRO A 462 1.93 18.60 -24.94
C PRO A 462 2.52 17.19 -24.80
N SER A 463 3.69 17.08 -24.16
CA SER A 463 4.40 15.82 -23.94
C SER A 463 3.59 14.76 -23.18
N ALA A 464 2.65 15.16 -22.32
CA ALA A 464 1.75 14.22 -21.66
C ALA A 464 0.90 13.42 -22.65
N PHE A 465 0.59 13.97 -23.82
CA PHE A 465 -0.30 13.34 -24.81
C PHE A 465 0.46 12.67 -25.98
N PHE A 466 1.78 12.84 -26.05
CA PHE A 466 2.59 12.30 -27.14
C PHE A 466 2.82 10.80 -27.03
N ILE A 467 2.97 10.13 -28.18
CA ILE A 467 3.33 8.72 -28.34
C ILE A 467 2.11 7.83 -28.29
N GLY A 468 1.77 7.26 -29.45
CA GLY A 468 0.81 6.18 -29.58
C GLY A 468 -0.64 6.62 -29.76
N CYS A 469 -0.90 7.83 -30.26
CA CYS A 469 -2.27 8.20 -30.64
C CYS A 469 -2.77 7.37 -31.83
N PHE A 470 -4.03 6.92 -31.76
CA PHE A 470 -4.74 6.29 -32.88
C PHE A 470 -5.49 7.35 -33.67
N PHE A 471 -5.29 7.39 -34.99
CA PHE A 471 -5.92 8.33 -35.90
C PHE A 471 -6.77 7.59 -36.94
N HIS A 472 -8.03 7.97 -37.05
CA HIS A 472 -8.97 7.38 -38.00
C HIS A 472 -8.63 7.82 -39.44
N GLN A 473 -8.80 6.91 -40.40
CA GLN A 473 -8.46 7.08 -41.81
C GLN A 473 -9.03 8.36 -42.45
N SER A 474 -10.21 8.81 -41.98
CA SER A 474 -10.88 10.00 -42.50
C SER A 474 -10.07 11.28 -42.34
N ILE A 475 -9.14 11.34 -41.38
CA ILE A 475 -8.27 12.50 -41.16
C ILE A 475 -7.34 12.67 -42.37
N PHE A 476 -6.72 11.58 -42.80
CA PHE A 476 -5.68 11.57 -43.83
C PHE A 476 -6.22 11.61 -45.27
N ARG A 477 -7.54 11.58 -45.44
CA ARG A 477 -8.17 11.83 -46.76
C ARG A 477 -8.03 13.29 -47.19
N ASP A 478 -7.88 14.20 -46.24
CA ASP A 478 -7.52 15.58 -46.53
C ASP A 478 -5.99 15.72 -46.57
N ALA A 479 -5.48 16.20 -47.71
CA ALA A 479 -4.06 16.37 -47.93
C ALA A 479 -3.42 17.40 -46.97
N SER A 480 -4.21 18.30 -46.36
CA SER A 480 -3.72 19.28 -45.37
C SER A 480 -3.06 18.60 -44.16
N PHE A 481 -3.57 17.44 -43.74
CA PHE A 481 -3.07 16.69 -42.59
C PHE A 481 -1.73 16.00 -42.87
N CYS A 482 -1.52 15.52 -44.10
CA CYS A 482 -0.32 14.77 -44.48
C CYS A 482 0.88 15.66 -44.88
N ASN A 483 0.66 16.94 -45.18
CA ASN A 483 1.71 17.83 -45.68
C ASN A 483 2.69 18.23 -44.57
N ASN A 484 3.99 18.02 -44.81
CA ASN A 484 5.12 18.45 -43.95
C ASN A 484 5.01 18.02 -42.47
N ILE A 485 4.50 16.82 -42.19
CA ILE A 485 4.42 16.32 -40.81
C ILE A 485 5.83 16.11 -40.25
N PRO A 486 6.21 16.76 -39.14
CA PRO A 486 7.49 16.50 -38.48
C PRO A 486 7.45 15.10 -37.83
N PRO A 487 8.32 14.14 -38.21
CA PRO A 487 8.27 12.77 -37.69
C PRO A 487 8.32 12.66 -36.17
N ASP A 488 9.05 13.56 -35.50
CA ASP A 488 9.18 13.58 -34.04
C ASP A 488 7.98 14.17 -33.31
N PHE A 489 7.13 14.93 -34.00
CA PHE A 489 5.94 15.63 -33.48
C PHE A 489 4.65 15.16 -34.15
N PHE A 490 4.64 13.96 -34.74
CA PHE A 490 3.54 13.44 -35.55
C PHE A 490 2.20 13.56 -34.83
N ASP A 491 2.09 12.97 -33.63
CA ASP A 491 0.86 12.99 -32.85
C ASP A 491 0.41 14.42 -32.55
N PHE A 492 1.36 15.30 -32.15
CA PHE A 492 1.05 16.68 -31.79
C PHE A 492 0.51 17.47 -32.97
N ASP A 493 1.20 17.43 -34.11
CA ASP A 493 0.84 18.20 -35.30
C ASP A 493 -0.52 17.75 -35.84
N VAL A 494 -0.77 16.44 -35.89
CA VAL A 494 -2.07 15.89 -36.36
C VAL A 494 -3.20 16.25 -35.39
N LEU A 495 -3.00 16.12 -34.07
CA LEU A 495 -4.00 16.52 -33.07
C LEU A 495 -4.29 18.02 -33.15
N MET A 496 -3.26 18.88 -33.25
CA MET A 496 -3.43 20.33 -33.34
C MET A 496 -4.24 20.74 -34.56
N LYS A 497 -3.94 20.17 -35.73
CA LYS A 497 -4.73 20.38 -36.96
C LYS A 497 -6.18 19.90 -36.78
N LEU A 498 -6.36 18.72 -36.19
CA LEU A 498 -7.69 18.13 -35.98
C LEU A 498 -8.55 19.01 -35.05
N ILE A 499 -7.99 19.45 -33.93
CA ILE A 499 -8.67 20.32 -32.96
C ILE A 499 -8.99 21.69 -33.59
N THR A 500 -8.09 22.22 -34.43
CA THR A 500 -8.33 23.47 -35.16
C THR A 500 -9.57 23.38 -36.04
N GLU A 501 -9.69 22.29 -36.82
CA GLU A 501 -10.74 22.14 -37.84
C GLU A 501 -12.05 21.53 -37.32
N LYS A 502 -11.98 20.57 -36.39
CA LYS A 502 -13.13 19.76 -35.93
C LYS A 502 -13.48 19.99 -34.46
N GLY A 503 -12.65 20.72 -33.72
CA GLY A 503 -12.86 21.01 -32.29
C GLY A 503 -12.49 19.85 -31.36
N ASN A 504 -12.53 20.13 -30.06
CA ASN A 504 -12.02 19.25 -29.00
C ASN A 504 -12.76 17.89 -28.94
N GLY A 505 -14.07 17.86 -29.23
CA GLY A 505 -14.89 16.64 -29.16
C GLY A 505 -14.51 15.55 -30.19
N SER A 506 -13.60 15.85 -31.12
CA SER A 506 -13.07 14.87 -32.07
C SER A 506 -11.94 14.00 -31.49
N VAL A 507 -11.44 14.33 -30.29
CA VAL A 507 -10.38 13.62 -29.59
C VAL A 507 -10.99 12.85 -28.41
N GLY A 508 -10.79 11.54 -28.39
CA GLY A 508 -11.19 10.65 -27.30
C GLY A 508 -10.00 10.17 -26.49
N HIS A 509 -10.28 9.65 -25.31
CA HIS A 509 -9.31 9.04 -24.41
C HIS A 509 -9.60 7.54 -24.28
N PHE A 510 -8.56 6.71 -24.35
CA PHE A 510 -8.62 5.31 -23.97
C PHE A 510 -7.86 5.09 -22.66
N PRO A 511 -8.56 5.00 -21.51
CA PRO A 511 -7.96 4.98 -20.17
C PRO A 511 -7.40 3.60 -19.80
N GLU A 512 -6.51 3.06 -20.63
CA GLU A 512 -5.72 1.85 -20.37
C GLU A 512 -4.35 1.98 -21.04
N PRO A 513 -3.27 1.52 -20.39
CA PRO A 513 -1.95 1.57 -20.99
C PRO A 513 -1.86 0.59 -22.17
N VAL A 514 -1.43 1.11 -23.32
CA VAL A 514 -1.25 0.32 -24.55
C VAL A 514 0.21 -0.04 -24.80
N LEU A 515 1.14 0.77 -24.28
CA LEU A 515 2.56 0.64 -24.55
C LEU A 515 3.44 1.12 -23.39
N ILE A 516 4.67 0.64 -23.39
CA ILE A 516 5.79 1.07 -22.57
C ILE A 516 6.76 1.84 -23.48
N SER A 517 7.16 3.04 -23.06
CA SER A 517 8.11 3.88 -23.80
C SER A 517 9.13 4.48 -22.85
N GLU A 518 10.35 4.74 -23.33
CA GLU A 518 11.29 5.59 -22.61
C GLU A 518 10.76 7.03 -22.55
N LEU A 519 10.93 7.69 -21.39
CA LEU A 519 10.74 9.13 -21.28
C LEU A 519 11.97 9.84 -21.87
N LYS A 520 11.97 10.09 -23.18
CA LYS A 520 13.03 10.93 -23.77
C LYS A 520 12.84 12.39 -23.35
N LYS A 521 13.91 12.98 -22.80
CA LYS A 521 14.05 14.41 -22.49
C LYS A 521 13.80 15.29 -23.71
N GLU A 522 13.09 16.38 -23.45
CA GLU A 522 12.93 17.62 -24.22
C GLU A 522 12.85 17.46 -25.74
N LEU A 523 11.61 17.31 -26.22
CA LEU A 523 11.28 17.79 -27.55
C LEU A 523 11.65 19.26 -27.68
N ASP A 524 12.09 19.65 -28.88
CA ASP A 524 12.42 21.03 -29.20
C ASP A 524 11.22 21.96 -28.88
N SER A 525 11.34 22.71 -27.78
CA SER A 525 10.32 23.64 -27.32
C SER A 525 9.98 24.69 -28.36
N SER A 526 10.95 25.09 -29.20
CA SER A 526 10.72 26.06 -30.27
C SER A 526 9.75 25.54 -31.33
N LYS A 527 9.78 24.24 -31.61
CA LYS A 527 8.88 23.62 -32.58
C LYS A 527 7.48 23.44 -32.00
N ALA A 528 7.39 23.03 -30.73
CA ALA A 528 6.12 22.97 -30.02
C ALA A 528 5.44 24.34 -29.95
N ASP A 529 6.20 25.39 -29.58
CA ASP A 529 5.73 26.77 -29.52
C ASP A 529 5.23 27.27 -30.89
N GLN A 530 5.90 26.88 -31.98
CA GLN A 530 5.45 27.21 -33.33
C GLN A 530 4.06 26.60 -33.64
N LEU A 531 3.84 25.33 -33.28
CA LEU A 531 2.58 24.64 -33.51
C LEU A 531 1.45 25.23 -32.66
N VAL A 532 1.72 25.54 -31.38
CA VAL A 532 0.79 26.23 -30.49
C VAL A 532 0.45 27.62 -31.02
N SER A 533 1.45 28.39 -31.46
CA SER A 533 1.24 29.73 -32.04
C SER A 533 0.37 29.69 -33.29
N ASN A 534 0.56 28.69 -34.16
CA ASN A 534 -0.28 28.51 -35.35
C ASN A 534 -1.75 28.25 -34.98
N TYR A 535 -2.01 27.42 -33.97
CA TYR A 535 -3.35 27.18 -33.45
C TYR A 535 -3.98 28.45 -32.87
N LEU A 536 -3.25 29.17 -32.02
CA LEU A 536 -3.73 30.40 -31.39
C LEU A 536 -4.08 31.46 -32.46
N ASN A 537 -3.22 31.62 -33.47
CA ASN A 537 -3.49 32.49 -34.62
C ASN A 537 -4.74 32.06 -35.40
N ALA A 538 -4.91 30.76 -35.65
CA ALA A 538 -6.10 30.24 -36.34
C ALA A 538 -7.40 30.45 -35.55
N LYS A 539 -7.32 30.50 -34.22
CA LYS A 539 -8.45 30.86 -33.32
C LYS A 539 -8.63 32.37 -33.13
N GLY A 540 -7.76 33.21 -33.73
CA GLY A 540 -7.86 34.67 -33.69
C GLY A 540 -7.04 35.36 -32.59
N TYR A 541 -6.22 34.62 -31.84
CA TYR A 541 -5.38 35.16 -30.77
C TYR A 541 -4.00 35.62 -31.28
N VAL A 542 -4.00 36.64 -32.14
CA VAL A 542 -2.77 37.11 -32.82
C VAL A 542 -1.72 37.75 -31.91
N ASN A 543 -2.12 38.20 -30.71
CA ASN A 543 -1.24 38.81 -29.71
C ASN A 543 -0.90 37.85 -28.56
N SER A 544 -1.12 36.54 -28.74
CA SER A 544 -0.86 35.57 -27.68
C SER A 544 0.62 35.44 -27.35
N LEU A 545 0.94 35.19 -26.08
CA LEU A 545 2.28 34.91 -25.60
C LEU A 545 2.32 33.52 -24.95
N ILE A 546 3.38 32.77 -25.26
CA ILE A 546 3.70 31.48 -24.65
C ILE A 546 4.85 31.73 -23.66
N LEU A 547 4.60 31.47 -22.37
CA LEU A 547 5.56 31.69 -21.30
C LEU A 547 5.94 30.35 -20.67
N HIS A 548 7.23 30.00 -20.72
CA HIS A 548 7.73 28.75 -20.13
C HIS A 548 7.83 28.86 -18.61
N ASN A 549 7.34 27.84 -17.90
CA ASN A 549 7.42 27.74 -16.46
C ASN A 549 8.69 26.95 -16.04
N SER A 550 9.17 27.19 -14.82
CA SER A 550 10.37 26.52 -14.28
C SER A 550 10.20 25.01 -14.08
N SER A 551 8.97 24.50 -14.22
CA SER A 551 8.62 23.09 -14.08
C SER A 551 8.51 22.39 -15.45
N GLY A 552 8.88 23.01 -16.57
CA GLY A 552 8.90 22.36 -17.89
C GLY A 552 7.58 22.35 -18.67
N GLY A 553 6.58 23.13 -18.24
CA GLY A 553 5.34 23.39 -18.99
C GLY A 553 5.23 24.83 -19.49
N CYS A 554 4.17 25.12 -20.22
CA CYS A 554 3.90 26.41 -20.84
C CYS A 554 2.63 27.05 -20.26
N ARG A 555 2.66 28.37 -20.09
CA ARG A 555 1.51 29.22 -19.79
C ARG A 555 1.11 29.99 -21.03
N ILE A 556 -0.19 30.09 -21.29
CA ILE A 556 -0.72 30.86 -22.43
C ILE A 556 -1.38 32.14 -21.95
N VAL A 557 -0.87 33.28 -22.40
CA VAL A 557 -1.54 34.57 -22.31
C VAL A 557 -2.19 34.85 -23.65
N TYR A 558 -3.51 34.87 -23.72
CA TYR A 558 -4.26 34.91 -24.99
C TYR A 558 -4.24 36.28 -25.69
N GLY A 559 -3.85 37.34 -24.99
CA GLY A 559 -3.66 38.67 -25.60
C GLY A 559 -4.94 39.27 -26.19
N HIS A 560 -6.06 39.12 -25.47
CA HIS A 560 -7.38 39.57 -25.93
C HIS A 560 -7.38 41.05 -26.34
N THR A 561 -8.06 41.36 -27.45
CA THR A 561 -8.25 42.73 -27.97
C THR A 561 -9.56 43.38 -27.49
N LYS A 562 -10.43 42.60 -26.82
CA LYS A 562 -11.68 43.08 -26.22
C LYS A 562 -11.39 44.05 -25.06
N GLU A 563 -12.25 45.05 -24.88
CA GLU A 563 -12.22 45.88 -23.66
C GLU A 563 -12.39 45.00 -22.42
N LEU A 564 -11.74 45.39 -21.33
CA LEU A 564 -11.79 44.66 -20.06
C LEU A 564 -13.25 44.65 -19.53
N PRO A 565 -13.88 43.46 -19.36
CA PRO A 565 -15.29 43.37 -19.01
C PRO A 565 -15.56 43.86 -17.58
N LYS A 566 -16.78 44.27 -17.28
CA LYS A 566 -17.11 44.60 -15.90
C LYS A 566 -17.31 43.32 -15.07
N ILE A 567 -16.66 43.23 -13.91
CA ILE A 567 -16.77 42.07 -13.00
C ILE A 567 -17.56 42.47 -11.75
N SER A 568 -18.58 41.70 -11.38
CA SER A 568 -19.28 41.84 -10.11
C SER A 568 -18.76 40.81 -9.11
N ILE A 569 -17.97 41.26 -8.14
CA ILE A 569 -17.43 40.44 -7.05
C ILE A 569 -18.50 40.29 -5.97
N VAL A 570 -18.93 39.06 -5.74
CA VAL A 570 -19.96 38.70 -4.77
C VAL A 570 -19.29 38.16 -3.52
N VAL A 571 -19.51 38.83 -2.39
CA VAL A 571 -19.00 38.41 -1.07
C VAL A 571 -20.19 38.26 -0.13
N ILE A 572 -20.36 37.05 0.40
CA ILE A 572 -21.39 36.75 1.41
C ILE A 572 -20.77 36.87 2.79
N ASP A 573 -21.32 37.76 3.59
CA ASP A 573 -20.94 37.97 4.98
C ASP A 573 -21.27 36.73 5.83
N ASN A 574 -20.31 36.31 6.66
CA ASN A 574 -20.43 35.18 7.59
C ASN A 574 -20.71 35.62 9.04
N GLY A 575 -20.82 36.92 9.30
CA GLY A 575 -21.02 37.53 10.63
C GLY A 575 -19.72 37.83 11.37
N ASP A 576 -18.55 37.45 10.83
CA ASP A 576 -17.24 37.78 11.38
C ASP A 576 -16.62 38.96 10.63
N VAL A 577 -16.67 40.13 11.29
CA VAL A 577 -16.17 41.39 10.75
C VAL A 577 -14.69 41.31 10.42
N ASN A 578 -13.87 40.56 11.16
CA ASN A 578 -12.43 40.49 10.90
C ASN A 578 -12.14 39.76 9.58
N THR A 579 -12.82 38.63 9.36
CA THR A 579 -12.68 37.84 8.13
C THR A 579 -13.18 38.64 6.93
N LEU A 580 -14.35 39.29 7.06
CA LEU A 580 -14.92 40.15 6.02
C LEU A 580 -14.02 41.36 5.71
N GLN A 581 -13.52 42.03 6.74
CA GLN A 581 -12.63 43.18 6.58
C GLN A 581 -11.34 42.80 5.84
N ARG A 582 -10.70 41.70 6.22
CA ARG A 582 -9.48 41.22 5.55
C ARG A 582 -9.74 40.91 4.07
N CYS A 583 -10.85 40.24 3.75
CA CYS A 583 -11.23 39.96 2.37
C CYS A 583 -11.38 41.25 1.55
N ILE A 584 -12.19 42.21 2.02
CA ILE A 584 -12.46 43.46 1.30
C ILE A 584 -11.20 44.33 1.20
N MET A 585 -10.41 44.47 2.27
CA MET A 585 -9.14 45.20 2.21
C MET A 585 -8.17 44.56 1.21
N GLY A 586 -8.04 43.23 1.21
CA GLY A 586 -7.22 42.51 0.25
C GLY A 586 -7.65 42.76 -1.20
N LEU A 587 -8.96 42.80 -1.47
CA LEU A 587 -9.49 43.14 -2.79
C LEU A 587 -9.13 44.58 -3.21
N LEU A 588 -9.25 45.55 -2.31
CA LEU A 588 -8.99 46.96 -2.60
C LEU A 588 -7.50 47.27 -2.75
N GLU A 589 -6.63 46.63 -1.96
CA GLU A 589 -5.19 46.91 -1.92
C GLU A 589 -4.43 46.22 -3.05
N LYS A 590 -4.77 44.97 -3.36
CA LYS A 590 -3.97 44.13 -4.26
C LYS A 590 -4.53 44.02 -5.68
N SER A 591 -5.80 44.28 -5.92
CA SER A 591 -6.36 44.05 -7.27
C SER A 591 -5.94 45.14 -8.25
N LYS A 592 -5.07 44.80 -9.21
CA LYS A 592 -4.65 45.70 -10.29
C LYS A 592 -5.75 45.93 -11.34
N TYR A 593 -6.62 44.95 -11.55
CA TYR A 593 -7.81 45.07 -12.38
C TYR A 593 -8.77 46.14 -11.83
N THR A 594 -9.20 47.10 -12.64
CA THR A 594 -9.97 48.27 -12.15
C THR A 594 -11.46 48.23 -12.46
N ASN A 595 -11.90 47.50 -13.48
CA ASN A 595 -13.29 47.48 -13.94
C ASN A 595 -14.16 46.48 -13.16
N TYR A 596 -14.28 46.65 -11.85
CA TYR A 596 -15.10 45.78 -11.00
C TYR A 596 -16.03 46.57 -10.06
N GLU A 597 -17.07 45.88 -9.58
CA GLU A 597 -17.88 46.28 -8.43
C GLU A 597 -17.88 45.16 -7.38
N ILE A 598 -18.14 45.50 -6.12
CA ILE A 598 -18.23 44.58 -4.99
C ILE A 598 -19.67 44.62 -4.47
N LEU A 599 -20.33 43.47 -4.43
CA LEU A 599 -21.64 43.24 -3.84
C LEU A 599 -21.44 42.47 -2.53
N ILE A 600 -21.66 43.14 -1.40
CA ILE A 600 -21.60 42.51 -0.07
C ILE A 600 -23.02 42.17 0.36
N LEU A 601 -23.30 40.89 0.57
CA LEU A 601 -24.59 40.41 1.03
C LEU A 601 -24.50 40.02 2.50
N SER A 602 -25.35 40.61 3.34
CA SER A 602 -25.36 40.31 4.77
C SER A 602 -26.76 39.98 5.29
N CYS A 603 -26.82 38.92 6.09
CA CYS A 603 -27.96 38.57 6.95
C CYS A 603 -27.72 38.97 8.41
N TYR A 604 -26.59 39.62 8.72
CA TYR A 604 -26.07 39.86 10.08
C TYR A 604 -25.98 41.35 10.41
N ALA A 605 -26.79 42.18 9.72
CA ALA A 605 -26.88 43.61 9.99
C ALA A 605 -27.64 43.95 11.29
N ASP A 606 -28.14 42.93 12.00
CA ASP A 606 -28.63 43.03 13.37
C ASP A 606 -27.49 43.12 14.41
N ILE A 607 -26.28 42.70 14.05
CA ILE A 607 -25.09 42.84 14.89
C ILE A 607 -24.54 44.27 14.75
N ASP A 608 -24.47 45.03 15.85
CA ASP A 608 -24.08 46.44 15.85
C ASP A 608 -22.71 46.70 15.21
N GLU A 609 -21.70 45.90 15.58
CA GLU A 609 -20.34 46.01 15.05
C GLU A 609 -20.31 45.77 13.53
N ASN A 610 -21.02 44.73 13.07
CA ASN A 610 -21.08 44.39 11.66
C ASN A 610 -21.84 45.42 10.84
N ARG A 611 -22.98 45.90 11.35
CA ARG A 611 -23.76 46.99 10.74
C ARG A 611 -22.93 48.26 10.61
N TYR A 612 -22.23 48.66 11.68
CA TYR A 612 -21.36 49.83 11.65
C TYR A 612 -20.26 49.68 10.59
N TRP A 613 -19.59 48.52 10.56
CA TRP A 613 -18.53 48.26 9.58
C TRP A 613 -19.05 48.28 8.14
N LEU A 614 -20.21 47.66 7.88
CA LEU A 614 -20.90 47.68 6.59
C LEU A 614 -21.24 49.12 6.16
N GLU A 615 -21.78 49.95 7.06
CA GLU A 615 -22.05 51.36 6.73
C GLU A 615 -20.78 52.13 6.37
N GLU A 616 -19.68 51.92 7.10
CA GLU A 616 -18.40 52.59 6.83
C GLU A 616 -17.75 52.14 5.52
N VAL A 617 -17.71 50.82 5.24
CA VAL A 617 -17.09 50.30 4.02
C VAL A 617 -17.80 50.80 2.75
N SER A 618 -19.13 50.97 2.80
CA SER A 618 -19.89 51.54 1.68
C SER A 618 -19.52 52.99 1.35
N LYS A 619 -18.99 53.74 2.33
CA LYS A 619 -18.57 55.14 2.16
C LYS A 619 -17.19 55.28 1.53
N ILE A 620 -16.34 54.24 1.62
CA ILE A 620 -14.97 54.24 1.08
C ILE A 620 -15.00 54.42 -0.44
N ASP A 621 -15.83 53.64 -1.14
CA ASP A 621 -16.04 53.76 -2.58
C ASP A 621 -17.51 53.46 -2.94
N PRO A 622 -18.40 54.44 -2.79
CA PRO A 622 -19.85 54.25 -3.01
C PRO A 622 -20.22 53.89 -4.46
N LYS A 623 -19.29 54.07 -5.40
CA LYS A 623 -19.51 53.73 -6.81
C LYS A 623 -19.29 52.25 -7.08
N ARG A 624 -18.31 51.65 -6.40
CA ARG A 624 -17.93 50.24 -6.58
C ARG A 624 -18.49 49.32 -5.50
N ILE A 625 -18.68 49.79 -4.27
CA ILE A 625 -19.11 48.95 -3.14
C ILE A 625 -20.62 49.12 -2.93
N LYS A 626 -21.37 48.02 -3.05
CA LYS A 626 -22.81 47.97 -2.81
C LYS A 626 -23.12 46.93 -1.74
N ILE A 627 -24.03 47.27 -0.84
CA ILE A 627 -24.45 46.40 0.25
C ILE A 627 -25.90 46.00 0.05
N ILE A 628 -26.17 44.70 0.15
CA ILE A 628 -27.50 44.12 0.01
C ILE A 628 -27.83 43.43 1.33
N LEU A 629 -28.81 43.97 2.04
CA LEU A 629 -29.25 43.43 3.33
C LEU A 629 -30.42 42.46 3.12
N SER A 630 -30.28 41.25 3.64
CA SER A 630 -31.38 40.29 3.72
C SER A 630 -32.05 40.39 5.09
N PRO A 631 -33.38 40.54 5.19
CA PRO A 631 -34.09 40.61 6.46
C PRO A 631 -34.20 39.25 7.17
N HIS A 632 -33.92 38.16 6.46
CA HIS A 632 -34.00 36.79 6.98
C HIS A 632 -32.67 36.06 6.76
N LYS A 633 -32.39 35.09 7.63
CA LYS A 633 -31.23 34.20 7.48
C LYS A 633 -31.49 33.25 6.31
N GLU A 634 -30.86 33.55 5.18
CA GLU A 634 -30.99 32.79 3.93
C GLU A 634 -29.80 31.83 3.75
N SER A 635 -29.97 30.82 2.89
CA SER A 635 -28.85 29.94 2.50
C SER A 635 -27.85 30.70 1.61
N ARG A 636 -26.57 30.28 1.61
CA ARG A 636 -25.53 30.84 0.74
C ARG A 636 -25.95 30.76 -0.74
N SER A 637 -26.48 29.63 -1.17
CA SER A 637 -26.99 29.38 -2.53
C SER A 637 -28.00 30.44 -2.97
N ARG A 638 -28.96 30.76 -2.09
CA ARG A 638 -29.99 31.78 -2.35
C ARG A 638 -29.41 33.20 -2.38
N LEU A 639 -28.47 33.52 -1.48
CA LEU A 639 -27.77 34.80 -1.50
C LEU A 639 -26.96 35.00 -2.79
N ASN A 640 -26.26 33.97 -3.27
CA ASN A 640 -25.57 34.00 -4.56
C ASN A 640 -26.53 34.27 -5.72
N ASN A 641 -27.69 33.61 -5.76
CA ASN A 641 -28.73 33.85 -6.77
C ASN A 641 -29.27 35.30 -6.71
N ILE A 642 -29.49 35.84 -5.51
CA ILE A 642 -29.90 37.25 -5.32
C ILE A 642 -28.82 38.19 -5.85
N ALA A 643 -27.55 37.93 -5.52
CA ALA A 643 -26.41 38.73 -5.97
C ALA A 643 -26.28 38.71 -7.50
N ALA A 644 -26.40 37.54 -8.11
CA ALA A 644 -26.33 37.36 -9.57
C ALA A 644 -27.38 38.20 -10.31
N ASN A 645 -28.59 38.33 -9.73
CA ASN A 645 -29.67 39.15 -10.29
C ASN A 645 -29.45 40.66 -10.14
N GLN A 646 -28.72 41.09 -9.10
CA GLN A 646 -28.43 42.51 -8.85
C GLN A 646 -27.11 42.99 -9.46
N ALA A 647 -26.25 42.06 -9.85
CA ALA A 647 -24.98 42.32 -10.51
C ALA A 647 -25.16 43.03 -11.84
N SER A 648 -24.27 43.98 -12.13
CA SER A 648 -24.22 44.73 -13.38
C SER A 648 -23.01 44.39 -14.27
N GLY A 649 -22.12 43.51 -13.79
CA GLY A 649 -21.00 42.99 -14.56
C GLY A 649 -21.42 41.88 -15.54
N ASP A 650 -20.61 41.70 -16.57
CA ASP A 650 -20.74 40.61 -17.54
C ASP A 650 -20.30 39.26 -16.93
N TYR A 651 -19.46 39.33 -15.90
CA TYR A 651 -18.97 38.19 -15.13
C TYR A 651 -19.26 38.37 -13.63
N LEU A 652 -19.55 37.26 -12.97
CA LEU A 652 -19.75 37.15 -11.53
C LEU A 652 -18.52 36.48 -10.93
N LEU A 653 -17.88 37.10 -9.95
CA LEU A 653 -16.85 36.45 -9.14
C LEU A 653 -17.46 36.04 -7.80
N LEU A 654 -17.79 34.76 -7.64
CA LEU A 654 -18.20 34.20 -6.36
C LEU A 654 -16.95 34.02 -5.50
N LEU A 655 -16.82 34.84 -4.46
CA LEU A 655 -15.64 34.88 -3.60
C LEU A 655 -16.04 34.57 -2.16
N ASP A 656 -15.41 33.53 -1.61
CA ASP A 656 -15.59 33.21 -0.20
C ASP A 656 -14.92 34.26 0.69
N VAL A 657 -15.62 34.67 1.74
CA VAL A 657 -15.13 35.68 2.68
C VAL A 657 -13.85 35.23 3.41
N ALA A 658 -13.58 33.93 3.48
CA ALA A 658 -12.38 33.35 4.09
C ALA A 658 -11.13 33.41 3.19
N VAL A 659 -11.24 33.86 1.93
CA VAL A 659 -10.10 34.00 1.02
C VAL A 659 -9.80 35.45 0.69
N PHE A 660 -8.55 35.73 0.33
CA PHE A 660 -8.11 37.05 -0.11
C PHE A 660 -6.97 36.96 -1.14
N PRO A 661 -6.78 37.97 -2.01
CA PRO A 661 -5.74 37.91 -3.04
C PRO A 661 -4.32 37.73 -2.48
N ALA A 662 -3.54 36.83 -3.09
CA ALA A 662 -2.13 36.65 -2.72
C ALA A 662 -1.22 37.65 -3.45
N HIS A 663 -1.50 37.93 -4.72
CA HIS A 663 -0.69 38.78 -5.61
C HIS A 663 -1.55 39.67 -6.51
N ASP A 664 -0.92 40.65 -7.18
CA ASP A 664 -1.65 41.78 -7.77
C ASP A 664 -2.46 41.44 -9.04
N GLU A 665 -1.94 40.52 -9.86
CA GLU A 665 -2.47 40.17 -11.19
C GLU A 665 -3.43 38.96 -11.16
N TRP A 666 -3.89 38.58 -9.96
CA TRP A 666 -4.67 37.37 -9.76
C TRP A 666 -5.98 37.36 -10.55
N LEU A 667 -6.65 38.52 -10.69
CA LEU A 667 -7.92 38.64 -11.38
C LEU A 667 -7.74 38.66 -12.90
N GLU A 668 -6.68 39.32 -13.40
CA GLU A 668 -6.27 39.29 -14.80
C GLU A 668 -5.99 37.85 -15.27
N ASN A 669 -5.40 37.03 -14.40
CA ASN A 669 -5.15 35.61 -14.69
C ASN A 669 -6.46 34.82 -14.85
N LEU A 670 -7.52 35.16 -14.10
CA LEU A 670 -8.86 34.57 -14.32
C LEU A 670 -9.48 35.09 -15.63
N VAL A 671 -9.38 36.40 -15.87
CA VAL A 671 -9.94 37.07 -17.06
C VAL A 671 -9.32 36.57 -18.35
N ASN A 672 -8.03 36.23 -18.33
CA ASN A 672 -7.31 35.64 -19.47
C ASN A 672 -8.04 34.40 -20.03
N HIS A 673 -8.64 33.57 -19.19
CA HIS A 673 -9.38 32.39 -19.62
C HIS A 673 -10.87 32.65 -19.82
N CYS A 674 -11.52 33.49 -19.00
CA CYS A 674 -12.98 33.66 -19.06
C CYS A 674 -13.48 34.36 -20.33
N LEU A 675 -12.61 35.16 -20.98
CA LEU A 675 -12.90 35.85 -22.23
C LEU A 675 -12.96 34.93 -23.46
N ARG A 676 -12.57 33.66 -23.31
CA ARG A 676 -12.73 32.63 -24.34
C ARG A 676 -14.19 32.20 -24.43
N ASP A 677 -14.74 32.12 -25.63
CA ASP A 677 -16.18 31.96 -25.82
C ASP A 677 -16.69 30.60 -25.29
N GLU A 678 -15.86 29.55 -25.36
CA GLU A 678 -16.14 28.21 -24.87
C GLU A 678 -15.99 28.02 -23.35
N VAL A 679 -15.50 29.02 -22.62
CA VAL A 679 -15.29 28.94 -21.16
C VAL A 679 -16.49 29.52 -20.41
N GLY A 680 -17.06 28.72 -19.50
CA GLY A 680 -18.19 29.11 -18.66
C GLY A 680 -17.76 29.66 -17.31
N CYS A 681 -16.74 29.06 -16.70
CA CYS A 681 -16.19 29.52 -15.44
C CYS A 681 -14.68 29.26 -15.29
N VAL A 682 -14.03 30.03 -14.41
CA VAL A 682 -12.59 29.96 -14.12
C VAL A 682 -12.34 30.01 -12.61
N GLY A 683 -11.47 29.15 -12.10
CA GLY A 683 -11.16 29.02 -10.67
C GLY A 683 -9.68 29.24 -10.34
N SER A 684 -9.41 29.74 -9.13
CA SER A 684 -8.05 30.00 -8.63
C SER A 684 -7.44 28.82 -7.87
N LYS A 685 -6.12 28.85 -7.72
CA LYS A 685 -5.40 28.07 -6.70
C LYS A 685 -5.58 28.76 -5.33
N VAL A 686 -5.96 27.98 -4.32
CA VAL A 686 -6.10 28.46 -2.94
C VAL A 686 -4.98 27.88 -2.09
N ILE A 687 -4.24 28.74 -1.39
CA ILE A 687 -3.15 28.35 -0.50
C ILE A 687 -3.42 28.79 0.93
N ASN A 688 -2.85 28.09 1.90
CA ASN A 688 -2.84 28.58 3.28
C ASN A 688 -1.63 29.52 3.53
N LEU A 689 -1.58 30.11 4.72
CA LEU A 689 -0.48 30.99 5.13
C LEU A 689 0.89 30.30 5.25
N ASN A 690 0.94 28.96 5.20
CA ASN A 690 2.15 28.15 5.24
C ASN A 690 2.58 27.69 3.83
N GLU A 691 2.10 28.37 2.77
CA GLU A 691 2.44 28.07 1.37
C GLU A 691 2.03 26.65 0.92
N LYS A 692 1.07 26.05 1.63
CA LYS A 692 0.50 24.76 1.26
C LYS A 692 -0.79 24.94 0.49
N VAL A 693 -1.05 24.04 -0.45
CA VAL A 693 -2.31 23.98 -1.18
C VAL A 693 -3.45 23.66 -0.21
N TYR A 694 -4.48 24.52 -0.24
CA TYR A 694 -5.78 24.28 0.38
C TYR A 694 -6.80 23.80 -0.67
N SER A 695 -6.76 24.36 -1.88
CA SER A 695 -7.57 23.89 -3.02
C SER A 695 -6.88 24.13 -4.37
N ALA A 696 -7.00 23.19 -5.30
CA ALA A 696 -6.40 23.20 -6.64
C ALA A 696 -7.35 22.58 -7.68
N GLY A 697 -8.61 23.02 -7.67
CA GLY A 697 -9.71 22.35 -8.38
C GLY A 697 -10.37 21.29 -7.51
N ILE A 698 -11.42 20.64 -8.00
CA ILE A 698 -12.10 19.54 -7.32
C ILE A 698 -12.15 18.33 -8.25
N VAL A 699 -11.78 17.17 -7.71
CA VAL A 699 -11.97 15.86 -8.33
C VAL A 699 -13.20 15.21 -7.70
N LEU A 700 -14.16 14.84 -8.54
CA LEU A 700 -15.33 14.10 -8.10
C LEU A 700 -14.95 12.68 -7.71
N GLY A 701 -15.62 12.17 -6.69
CA GLY A 701 -15.36 10.87 -6.10
C GLY A 701 -14.11 10.81 -5.22
N LEU A 702 -13.20 11.79 -5.24
CA LEU A 702 -12.01 11.77 -4.37
C LEU A 702 -12.41 11.94 -2.90
N ASN A 703 -11.98 11.00 -2.05
CA ASN A 703 -12.22 10.95 -0.60
C ASN A 703 -13.70 11.14 -0.18
N GLY A 704 -14.65 10.69 -1.01
CA GLY A 704 -16.09 10.81 -0.77
C GLY A 704 -16.85 11.22 -2.03
N VAL A 705 -17.68 12.26 -1.92
CA VAL A 705 -18.41 12.83 -3.07
C VAL A 705 -17.46 13.59 -3.98
N ALA A 706 -16.57 14.41 -3.43
CA ALA A 706 -15.55 15.15 -4.14
C ALA A 706 -14.54 15.78 -3.17
N GLU A 707 -13.28 15.94 -3.59
CA GLU A 707 -12.26 16.66 -2.81
C GLU A 707 -11.25 17.35 -3.74
N SER A 708 -10.55 18.36 -3.22
CA SER A 708 -9.43 18.95 -3.94
C SER A 708 -8.23 18.01 -3.92
N PRO A 709 -7.57 17.76 -5.07
CA PRO A 709 -6.28 17.11 -5.07
C PRO A 709 -5.20 18.03 -4.46
N PHE A 710 -4.06 17.43 -4.13
CA PHE A 710 -2.81 18.09 -3.70
C PHE A 710 -2.85 18.85 -2.37
N ILE A 711 -3.93 18.72 -1.57
CA ILE A 711 -4.01 19.32 -0.23
C ILE A 711 -2.74 19.00 0.58
N GLY A 712 -2.16 20.01 1.22
CA GLY A 712 -0.94 19.89 2.02
C GLY A 712 0.38 19.88 1.22
N SER A 713 0.32 19.78 -0.11
CA SER A 713 1.50 19.92 -0.98
C SER A 713 1.97 21.38 -1.00
N HIS A 714 3.27 21.60 -1.25
CA HIS A 714 3.77 22.96 -1.47
C HIS A 714 3.15 23.55 -2.76
N TYR A 715 2.74 24.82 -2.74
CA TYR A 715 1.98 25.43 -3.85
C TYR A 715 2.74 25.51 -5.19
N SER A 716 4.07 25.52 -5.15
CA SER A 716 4.96 25.54 -6.31
C SER A 716 5.41 24.16 -6.79
N ALA A 717 4.98 23.07 -6.13
CA ALA A 717 5.29 21.73 -6.58
C ALA A 717 4.67 21.48 -7.97
N PRO A 718 5.32 20.71 -8.86
CA PRO A 718 4.74 20.38 -10.15
C PRO A 718 3.46 19.52 -10.02
N GLY A 719 3.41 18.67 -8.99
CA GLY A 719 2.35 17.67 -8.83
C GLY A 719 2.47 16.51 -9.83
N TYR A 720 1.57 15.54 -9.73
CA TYR A 720 1.50 14.41 -10.66
C TYR A 720 1.36 14.91 -12.09
N MET A 721 2.30 14.54 -12.97
CA MET A 721 2.35 14.97 -14.37
C MET A 721 2.17 16.49 -14.58
N HIS A 722 2.77 17.31 -13.72
CA HIS A 722 2.72 18.78 -13.77
C HIS A 722 1.33 19.41 -13.58
N ARG A 723 0.34 18.62 -13.15
CA ARG A 723 -1.05 19.05 -13.01
C ARG A 723 -1.26 20.15 -11.94
N LEU A 724 -0.35 20.33 -11.00
CA LEU A 724 -0.43 21.46 -10.04
C LEU A 724 0.19 22.77 -10.58
N ALA A 725 0.94 22.69 -11.68
CA ALA A 725 1.67 23.81 -12.26
C ALA A 725 1.11 24.33 -13.59
N ILE A 726 0.11 23.63 -14.18
CA ILE A 726 -0.41 23.90 -15.52
C ILE A 726 -1.93 24.04 -15.49
N GLU A 727 -2.50 24.89 -16.36
CA GLU A 727 -3.94 25.05 -16.50
C GLU A 727 -4.63 23.73 -16.89
N GLN A 728 -5.83 23.52 -16.34
CA GLN A 728 -6.59 22.30 -16.57
C GLN A 728 -8.08 22.57 -16.67
N ASN A 729 -8.79 21.67 -17.37
CA ASN A 729 -10.25 21.65 -17.37
C ASN A 729 -10.76 20.64 -16.34
N TYR A 730 -11.14 21.12 -15.15
CA TYR A 730 -11.74 20.28 -14.11
C TYR A 730 -13.25 20.18 -14.32
N SER A 731 -13.87 19.12 -13.78
CA SER A 731 -15.34 19.01 -13.77
C SER A 731 -15.99 19.94 -12.76
N VAL A 732 -15.32 20.21 -11.64
CA VAL A 732 -15.83 21.08 -10.58
C VAL A 732 -14.76 22.06 -10.12
N LEU A 733 -15.18 23.30 -9.88
CA LEU A 733 -14.37 24.36 -9.30
C LEU A 733 -15.09 24.91 -8.07
N PRO A 734 -14.40 25.12 -6.94
CA PRO A 734 -15.04 25.56 -5.70
C PRO A 734 -15.43 27.04 -5.75
N GLU A 735 -16.52 27.40 -5.06
CA GLU A 735 -16.93 28.80 -4.83
C GLU A 735 -16.04 29.54 -3.81
N LEU A 736 -14.83 29.04 -3.55
CA LEU A 736 -13.80 29.77 -2.83
C LEU A 736 -13.37 31.01 -3.64
N CYS A 737 -13.15 30.84 -4.93
CA CYS A 737 -12.83 31.92 -5.86
C CYS A 737 -13.15 31.46 -7.28
N LEU A 738 -14.38 31.75 -7.73
CA LEU A 738 -14.95 31.25 -8.98
C LEU A 738 -15.50 32.39 -9.83
N LEU A 739 -14.87 32.66 -10.97
CA LEU A 739 -15.33 33.63 -11.95
C LEU A 739 -16.24 32.94 -12.98
N VAL A 740 -17.52 33.30 -13.03
CA VAL A 740 -18.53 32.70 -13.92
C VAL A 740 -19.06 33.75 -14.90
N ARG A 741 -19.25 33.39 -16.16
CA ARG A 741 -19.96 34.26 -17.12
C ARG A 741 -21.42 34.41 -16.69
N ARG A 742 -21.89 35.64 -16.51
CA ARG A 742 -23.24 35.89 -15.95
C ARG A 742 -24.36 35.28 -16.80
N SER A 743 -24.24 35.36 -18.13
CA SER A 743 -25.23 34.74 -19.03
C SER A 743 -25.29 33.23 -18.82
N VAL A 744 -24.14 32.55 -18.73
CA VAL A 744 -24.07 31.10 -18.50
C VAL A 744 -24.68 30.74 -17.14
N TYR A 745 -24.38 31.50 -16.09
CA TYR A 745 -24.98 31.29 -14.77
C TYR A 745 -26.51 31.37 -14.81
N GLN A 746 -27.07 32.32 -15.57
CA GLN A 746 -28.51 32.48 -15.75
C GLN A 746 -29.11 31.36 -16.60
N ASP A 747 -28.44 30.98 -17.69
CA ASP A 747 -28.90 29.96 -18.63
C ASP A 747 -29.01 28.58 -17.98
N VAL A 748 -28.11 28.25 -17.04
CA VAL A 748 -28.15 26.99 -16.28
C VAL A 748 -29.06 27.03 -15.04
N GLY A 749 -29.72 28.16 -14.80
CA GLY A 749 -30.67 28.33 -13.68
C GLY A 749 -30.01 28.58 -12.32
N GLY A 750 -28.74 29.00 -12.28
CA GLY A 750 -28.02 29.29 -11.05
C GLY A 750 -27.84 28.09 -10.11
N ILE A 751 -27.57 28.41 -8.84
CA ILE A 751 -27.34 27.39 -7.80
C ILE A 751 -28.68 26.87 -7.28
N ASP A 752 -28.77 25.56 -7.07
CA ASP A 752 -29.94 24.94 -6.45
C ASP A 752 -30.07 25.36 -4.98
N GLU A 753 -31.12 26.14 -4.67
CA GLU A 753 -31.34 26.70 -3.33
C GLU A 753 -31.66 25.63 -2.26
N SER A 754 -32.00 24.39 -2.67
CA SER A 754 -32.25 23.28 -1.75
C SER A 754 -30.97 22.67 -1.17
N LEU A 755 -29.82 22.91 -1.81
CA LEU A 755 -28.51 22.47 -1.34
C LEU A 755 -27.98 23.48 -0.33
N THR A 756 -28.02 23.10 0.96
CA THR A 756 -27.55 23.95 2.06
C THR A 756 -26.08 23.72 2.40
N GLU A 757 -25.54 22.55 2.05
CA GLU A 757 -24.11 22.25 2.13
C GLU A 757 -23.38 22.87 0.93
N GLY A 758 -22.50 23.86 1.18
CA GLY A 758 -21.89 24.68 0.13
C GLY A 758 -21.13 23.89 -0.95
N TYR A 759 -20.35 22.87 -0.58
CA TYR A 759 -19.60 22.08 -1.57
C TYR A 759 -20.50 21.24 -2.50
N LEU A 760 -21.70 20.84 -2.05
CA LEU A 760 -22.67 20.15 -2.92
C LEU A 760 -23.27 21.12 -3.95
N ALA A 761 -23.46 22.37 -3.56
CA ALA A 761 -23.87 23.44 -4.47
C ALA A 761 -22.80 23.73 -5.54
N ASP A 762 -21.52 23.78 -5.16
CA ASP A 762 -20.38 23.94 -6.09
C ASP A 762 -20.38 22.85 -7.17
N ILE A 763 -20.62 21.59 -6.75
CA ILE A 763 -20.72 20.43 -7.63
C ILE A 763 -21.88 20.58 -8.60
N ASP A 764 -23.08 20.86 -8.10
CA ASP A 764 -24.28 20.98 -8.93
C ASP A 764 -24.16 22.10 -9.98
N LEU A 765 -23.69 23.29 -9.59
CA LEU A 765 -23.49 24.41 -10.51
C LEU A 765 -22.46 24.08 -11.59
N SER A 766 -21.29 23.57 -11.19
CA SER A 766 -20.21 23.25 -12.13
C SER A 766 -20.62 22.17 -13.13
N LEU A 767 -21.35 21.15 -12.67
CA LEU A 767 -21.86 20.09 -13.54
C LEU A 767 -22.96 20.59 -14.49
N LYS A 768 -23.85 21.48 -14.05
CA LYS A 768 -24.81 22.14 -14.96
C LYS A 768 -24.11 22.96 -16.05
N ILE A 769 -23.05 23.70 -15.70
CA ILE A 769 -22.25 24.48 -16.67
C ILE A 769 -21.58 23.54 -17.68
N ARG A 770 -21.05 22.42 -17.21
CA ARG A 770 -20.44 21.37 -18.06
C ARG A 770 -21.48 20.75 -19.00
N ASP A 771 -22.65 20.36 -18.50
CA ASP A 771 -23.73 19.77 -19.30
C ASP A 771 -24.27 20.73 -20.37
N ALA A 772 -24.18 22.05 -20.13
CA ALA A 772 -24.46 23.07 -21.13
C ALA A 772 -23.37 23.21 -22.22
N GLY A 773 -22.27 22.43 -22.13
CA GLY A 773 -21.20 22.36 -23.12
C GLY A 773 -20.04 23.35 -22.89
N TYR A 774 -20.00 24.02 -21.74
CA TYR A 774 -18.94 24.98 -21.41
C TYR A 774 -17.77 24.33 -20.66
N LEU A 775 -16.57 24.91 -20.83
CA LEU A 775 -15.37 24.51 -20.09
C LEU A 775 -15.30 25.22 -18.73
N SER A 776 -14.85 24.47 -17.72
CA SER A 776 -14.47 24.97 -16.39
C SER A 776 -12.94 24.95 -16.28
N VAL A 777 -12.30 26.12 -16.29
CA VAL A 777 -10.84 26.23 -16.33
C VAL A 777 -10.27 26.52 -14.95
N TRP A 778 -9.39 25.68 -14.45
CA TRP A 778 -8.57 26.00 -13.28
C TRP A 778 -7.23 26.58 -13.73
N THR A 779 -6.82 27.70 -13.13
CA THR A 779 -5.50 28.31 -13.40
C THR A 779 -4.61 28.33 -12.15
N PRO A 780 -3.38 27.79 -12.23
CA PRO A 780 -2.43 27.84 -11.12
C PRO A 780 -1.82 29.25 -10.92
N TYR A 781 -2.06 30.16 -11.86
CA TYR A 781 -1.48 31.50 -11.88
C TYR A 781 -2.36 32.53 -11.16
N SER A 782 -3.64 32.27 -10.94
CA SER A 782 -4.45 33.04 -9.98
C SER A 782 -4.35 32.38 -8.62
N ILE A 783 -3.77 33.08 -7.64
CA ILE A 783 -3.52 32.54 -6.29
C ILE A 783 -4.22 33.44 -5.27
N VAL A 784 -5.09 32.83 -4.47
CA VAL A 784 -5.71 33.44 -3.30
C VAL A 784 -5.26 32.68 -2.04
N ALA A 785 -5.18 33.39 -0.92
CA ALA A 785 -4.74 32.85 0.35
C ALA A 785 -5.90 32.73 1.35
N THR A 786 -5.77 31.80 2.29
CA THR A 786 -6.69 31.60 3.42
C THR A 786 -5.91 31.30 4.70
N ASP A 787 -6.52 31.59 5.86
CA ASP A 787 -6.01 31.19 7.18
C ASP A 787 -6.61 29.86 7.69
N LEU A 788 -7.48 29.24 6.89
CA LEU A 788 -8.03 27.93 7.21
C LEU A 788 -6.93 26.86 7.17
N SER A 789 -6.91 26.00 8.20
CA SER A 789 -6.07 24.80 8.20
C SER A 789 -6.74 23.70 7.37
N PRO A 790 -6.00 23.00 6.49
CA PRO A 790 -6.53 21.84 5.76
C PRO A 790 -6.95 20.68 6.69
N GLU A 791 -6.32 20.56 7.87
CA GLU A 791 -6.56 19.47 8.83
C GLU A 791 -7.93 19.51 9.50
N LYS A 792 -8.64 20.65 9.47
CA LYS A 792 -9.97 20.80 10.07
C LYS A 792 -11.11 20.25 9.22
N ASN A 793 -10.84 19.74 8.02
CA ASN A 793 -11.84 19.02 7.22
C ASN A 793 -11.94 17.56 7.72
N ASP A 794 -12.62 17.35 8.86
CA ASP A 794 -13.03 16.03 9.38
C ASP A 794 -14.11 15.39 8.48
N ARG A 795 -13.88 15.32 7.17
CA ARG A 795 -14.79 14.75 6.16
C ARG A 795 -14.73 13.23 6.08
N LYS A 796 -13.75 12.61 6.76
CA LYS A 796 -13.48 11.16 6.70
C LYS A 796 -14.58 10.28 7.33
N ASN A 797 -15.51 10.87 8.08
CA ASN A 797 -16.57 10.16 8.82
C ASN A 797 -17.99 10.62 8.43
N GLU A 798 -18.18 11.22 7.24
CA GLU A 798 -19.50 11.69 6.85
C GLU A 798 -20.48 10.53 6.65
N THR A 799 -21.52 10.55 7.48
CA THR A 799 -22.69 9.70 7.30
C THR A 799 -23.40 10.15 6.04
N CYS A 800 -23.80 9.24 5.14
CA CYS A 800 -24.48 9.61 3.89
C CYS A 800 -25.77 10.42 4.17
N SER A 801 -25.68 11.74 4.09
CA SER A 801 -26.80 12.66 4.33
C SER A 801 -27.81 12.55 3.18
N GLU A 802 -29.06 12.96 3.40
CA GLU A 802 -30.06 12.95 2.34
C GLU A 802 -29.68 13.87 1.15
N GLN A 803 -28.93 14.96 1.40
CA GLN A 803 -28.40 15.83 0.32
C GLN A 803 -27.30 15.12 -0.48
N VAL A 804 -26.40 14.40 0.20
CA VAL A 804 -25.37 13.57 -0.47
C VAL A 804 -26.03 12.49 -1.33
N LYS A 805 -27.07 11.81 -0.84
CA LYS A 805 -27.83 10.85 -1.64
C LYS A 805 -28.50 11.49 -2.85
N ALA A 806 -29.12 12.66 -2.68
CA ALA A 806 -29.73 13.39 -3.79
C ALA A 806 -28.70 13.73 -4.88
N ILE A 807 -27.50 14.15 -4.49
CA ILE A 807 -26.40 14.44 -5.42
C ILE A 807 -25.91 13.17 -6.12
N TYR A 808 -25.72 12.05 -5.42
CA TYR A 808 -25.38 10.78 -6.08
C TYR A 808 -26.49 10.28 -7.01
N HIS A 809 -27.77 10.43 -6.65
CA HIS A 809 -28.87 10.05 -7.54
C HIS A 809 -28.94 10.92 -8.80
N LYS A 810 -28.57 12.20 -8.70
CA LYS A 810 -28.58 13.14 -9.83
C LYS A 810 -27.33 13.02 -10.71
N TRP A 811 -26.16 12.90 -10.09
CA TRP A 811 -24.85 13.06 -10.73
C TRP A 811 -23.92 11.84 -10.58
N GLY A 812 -24.41 10.72 -10.03
CA GLY A 812 -23.60 9.58 -9.61
C GLY A 812 -22.71 8.96 -10.70
N ASP A 813 -23.16 8.92 -11.95
CA ASP A 813 -22.35 8.38 -13.05
C ASP A 813 -21.10 9.23 -13.32
N VAL A 814 -21.23 10.55 -13.29
CA VAL A 814 -20.12 11.50 -13.48
C VAL A 814 -19.26 11.59 -12.22
N ILE A 815 -19.87 11.52 -11.03
CA ILE A 815 -19.11 11.47 -9.77
C ILE A 815 -18.22 10.23 -9.71
N ALA A 816 -18.76 9.09 -10.15
CA ALA A 816 -18.01 7.87 -10.25
C ALA A 816 -16.93 7.94 -11.34
N ASN A 817 -17.16 8.61 -12.47
CA ASN A 817 -16.22 8.62 -13.60
C ASN A 817 -15.86 10.05 -13.99
N ASP A 818 -15.22 10.79 -13.08
CA ASP A 818 -14.84 12.18 -13.34
C ASP A 818 -13.92 12.26 -14.58
N PRO A 819 -14.31 12.96 -15.65
CA PRO A 819 -13.46 13.14 -16.83
C PRO A 819 -12.12 13.84 -16.50
N ALA A 820 -12.06 14.63 -15.43
CA ALA A 820 -10.83 15.26 -14.97
C ALA A 820 -9.91 14.30 -14.18
N TYR A 821 -10.30 13.04 -13.94
CA TYR A 821 -9.51 12.09 -13.15
C TYR A 821 -9.49 10.70 -13.77
N ASN A 822 -8.30 10.10 -13.87
CA ASN A 822 -8.19 8.79 -14.50
C ASN A 822 -8.79 7.70 -13.61
N LYS A 823 -9.65 6.85 -14.19
CA LYS A 823 -10.31 5.73 -13.50
C LYS A 823 -9.36 4.62 -13.02
N ASN A 824 -8.07 4.66 -13.32
CA ASN A 824 -7.07 3.73 -12.82
C ASN A 824 -6.28 4.30 -11.63
N LEU A 825 -6.56 5.55 -11.26
CA LEU A 825 -6.06 6.17 -10.04
C LEU A 825 -7.02 5.94 -8.88
N SER A 826 -6.47 5.99 -7.68
CA SER A 826 -7.16 5.72 -6.43
C SER A 826 -7.93 6.93 -5.95
N LEU A 827 -9.19 6.71 -5.56
CA LEU A 827 -10.05 7.76 -5.03
C LEU A 827 -9.79 8.05 -3.54
N THR A 828 -8.96 7.25 -2.87
CA THR A 828 -8.58 7.48 -1.46
C THR A 828 -7.12 7.89 -1.28
N ARG A 829 -6.28 7.59 -2.28
CA ARG A 829 -4.85 7.88 -2.27
C ARG A 829 -4.51 8.75 -3.48
N ASN A 830 -4.39 10.05 -3.24
CA ASN A 830 -4.24 11.07 -4.27
C ASN A 830 -3.13 10.74 -5.29
N TYR A 831 -3.52 10.58 -6.56
CA TYR A 831 -2.67 10.25 -7.72
C TYR A 831 -1.82 9.00 -7.52
N ARG A 832 -2.35 8.03 -6.77
CA ARG A 832 -1.78 6.69 -6.68
C ARG A 832 -2.55 5.72 -7.55
N ILE A 833 -1.90 4.71 -8.12
CA ILE A 833 -2.56 3.63 -8.84
C ILE A 833 -3.53 2.90 -7.91
N GLU A 834 -4.72 2.61 -8.43
CA GLU A 834 -5.71 1.84 -7.70
C GLU A 834 -5.22 0.39 -7.49
N LYS A 835 -5.24 -0.05 -6.22
CA LYS A 835 -4.73 -1.35 -5.80
C LYS A 835 -5.72 -2.48 -6.10
N TYR A 836 -7.03 -2.23 -6.00
CA TYR A 836 -8.01 -3.26 -6.35
C TYR A 836 -8.35 -3.19 -7.84
N ILE A 837 -8.45 -4.37 -8.45
CA ILE A 837 -8.54 -4.48 -9.89
C ILE A 837 -9.96 -4.14 -10.34
N ARG A 838 -10.15 -2.96 -10.93
CA ARG A 838 -11.42 -2.60 -11.57
C ARG A 838 -11.62 -3.43 -12.85
N PRO A 839 -12.85 -3.95 -13.10
CA PRO A 839 -13.19 -4.64 -14.34
C PRO A 839 -12.72 -3.89 -15.59
N ARG A 840 -12.17 -4.60 -16.58
CA ARG A 840 -11.83 -3.99 -17.87
C ARG A 840 -13.04 -4.15 -18.78
N GLU A 841 -13.64 -3.04 -19.18
CA GLU A 841 -14.78 -3.08 -20.09
C GLU A 841 -14.34 -3.42 -21.51
N LEU A 842 -14.32 -4.72 -21.83
CA LEU A 842 -14.19 -5.17 -23.21
C LEU A 842 -15.53 -5.00 -23.90
N SER A 843 -15.65 -3.88 -24.61
CA SER A 843 -16.88 -3.48 -25.28
C SER A 843 -17.53 -4.62 -26.07
N LEU A 844 -16.78 -5.38 -26.88
CA LEU A 844 -17.30 -6.37 -27.83
C LEU A 844 -17.71 -7.73 -27.24
N GLU A 845 -17.80 -7.85 -25.92
CA GLU A 845 -18.33 -9.06 -25.30
C GLU A 845 -19.83 -9.26 -25.67
N PRO A 846 -20.23 -10.47 -26.12
CA PRO A 846 -21.60 -10.77 -26.52
C PRO A 846 -22.56 -10.78 -25.33
N GLN A 847 -22.05 -11.03 -24.12
CA GLN A 847 -22.78 -10.97 -22.87
C GLN A 847 -21.86 -10.42 -21.77
N ARG A 848 -22.36 -9.46 -20.99
CA ARG A 848 -21.65 -8.95 -19.81
C ARG A 848 -21.53 -10.06 -18.76
N LEU A 849 -20.31 -10.32 -18.29
CA LEU A 849 -20.07 -11.23 -17.18
C LEU A 849 -20.65 -10.66 -15.86
N PRO A 850 -21.16 -11.51 -14.94
CA PRO A 850 -21.55 -11.07 -13.60
C PRO A 850 -20.37 -10.40 -12.89
N ARG A 851 -20.58 -9.19 -12.37
CA ARG A 851 -19.55 -8.43 -11.64
C ARG A 851 -19.66 -8.67 -10.14
N ILE A 852 -18.59 -9.20 -9.54
CA ILE A 852 -18.52 -9.48 -8.10
C ILE A 852 -17.59 -8.47 -7.43
N MET A 853 -18.08 -7.83 -6.37
CA MET A 853 -17.28 -6.98 -5.51
C MET A 853 -17.08 -7.68 -4.18
N MET A 854 -15.85 -8.08 -3.91
CA MET A 854 -15.52 -8.91 -2.77
C MET A 854 -14.70 -8.11 -1.77
N PHE A 855 -15.02 -8.24 -0.49
CA PHE A 855 -14.28 -7.61 0.60
C PHE A 855 -13.56 -8.70 1.40
N SER A 856 -12.24 -8.72 1.27
CA SER A 856 -11.35 -9.77 1.78
C SER A 856 -10.02 -9.17 2.24
N GLY A 857 -9.51 -9.61 3.38
CA GLY A 857 -8.20 -9.26 3.92
C GLY A 857 -7.21 -10.37 3.62
N SER A 858 -6.12 -10.03 2.93
CA SER A 858 -5.13 -10.99 2.40
C SER A 858 -4.31 -11.78 3.45
N SER A 859 -4.66 -11.70 4.73
CA SER A 859 -3.97 -12.38 5.84
C SER A 859 -4.72 -13.60 6.39
N ASN A 860 -6.03 -13.74 6.15
CA ASN A 860 -6.83 -14.84 6.69
C ASN A 860 -6.90 -16.04 5.72
N PRO A 861 -6.36 -17.23 6.08
CA PRO A 861 -6.37 -18.41 5.22
C PRO A 861 -7.78 -18.83 4.75
N MET A 862 -8.80 -18.66 5.60
CA MET A 862 -10.17 -19.03 5.27
C MET A 862 -10.79 -18.12 4.22
N GLU A 863 -10.44 -16.84 4.21
CA GLU A 863 -10.84 -15.90 3.17
C GLU A 863 -10.16 -16.27 1.85
N ILE A 864 -8.87 -16.60 1.89
CA ILE A 864 -8.14 -17.03 0.69
C ILE A 864 -8.78 -18.27 0.06
N TYR A 865 -9.10 -19.30 0.86
CA TYR A 865 -9.66 -20.56 0.35
C TYR A 865 -11.09 -20.45 -0.14
N ARG A 866 -11.91 -19.64 0.52
CA ARG A 866 -13.35 -19.59 0.24
C ARG A 866 -13.74 -18.46 -0.67
N LEU A 867 -12.96 -17.38 -0.71
CA LEU A 867 -13.25 -16.13 -1.41
C LEU A 867 -12.21 -15.86 -2.50
N ASP A 868 -10.97 -15.55 -2.15
CA ASP A 868 -9.98 -15.03 -3.10
C ASP A 868 -9.66 -16.02 -4.23
N GLU A 869 -9.26 -17.25 -3.89
CA GLU A 869 -8.87 -18.27 -4.87
C GLU A 869 -10.02 -18.70 -5.79
N PRO A 870 -11.24 -18.97 -5.29
CA PRO A 870 -12.39 -19.20 -6.16
C PRO A 870 -12.68 -18.02 -7.08
N PHE A 871 -12.63 -16.78 -6.58
CA PHE A 871 -12.86 -15.58 -7.39
C PHE A 871 -11.84 -15.46 -8.52
N TYR A 872 -10.54 -15.52 -8.20
CA TYR A 872 -9.48 -15.40 -9.20
C TYR A 872 -9.55 -16.53 -10.24
N LYS A 873 -9.88 -17.76 -9.82
CA LYS A 873 -10.03 -18.88 -10.75
C LYS A 873 -11.26 -18.72 -11.66
N MET A 874 -12.40 -18.27 -11.14
CA MET A 874 -13.59 -18.00 -11.96
C MET A 874 -13.37 -16.83 -12.91
N ARG A 875 -12.65 -15.80 -12.48
CA ARG A 875 -12.27 -14.66 -13.31
C ARG A 875 -11.33 -15.09 -14.44
N TYR A 876 -10.32 -15.90 -14.13
CA TYR A 876 -9.42 -16.48 -15.13
C TYR A 876 -10.19 -17.38 -16.12
N ASN A 877 -11.20 -18.13 -15.68
CA ASN A 877 -12.01 -18.94 -16.58
C ASN A 877 -13.06 -18.13 -17.38
N GLY A 878 -13.08 -16.79 -17.28
CA GLY A 878 -14.05 -15.94 -17.96
C GLY A 878 -15.49 -16.11 -17.51
N VAL A 879 -15.73 -16.53 -16.25
CA VAL A 879 -17.07 -16.82 -15.70
C VAL A 879 -17.65 -15.60 -14.98
N VAL A 880 -16.81 -14.83 -14.30
CA VAL A 880 -17.16 -13.61 -13.57
C VAL A 880 -16.12 -12.54 -13.85
N GLU A 881 -16.46 -11.28 -13.58
CA GLU A 881 -15.50 -10.18 -13.48
C GLU A 881 -15.68 -9.49 -12.13
N GLY A 882 -14.80 -8.57 -11.76
CA GLY A 882 -14.93 -7.90 -10.48
C GLY A 882 -13.63 -7.45 -9.86
N ALA A 883 -13.72 -7.08 -8.58
CA ALA A 883 -12.61 -6.61 -7.76
C ALA A 883 -12.63 -7.28 -6.38
N VAL A 884 -11.43 -7.50 -5.83
CA VAL A 884 -11.22 -7.83 -4.42
C VAL A 884 -10.67 -6.60 -3.73
N ALA A 885 -11.41 -6.07 -2.75
CA ALA A 885 -11.06 -4.88 -2.00
C ALA A 885 -10.64 -5.27 -0.57
N SER A 886 -9.46 -4.81 -0.17
CA SER A 886 -8.89 -5.01 1.17
C SER A 886 -9.19 -3.87 2.15
N GLU A 887 -9.71 -2.75 1.65
CA GLU A 887 -10.06 -1.56 2.43
C GLU A 887 -11.53 -1.18 2.15
N PRO A 888 -12.23 -0.57 3.11
CA PRO A 888 -13.63 -0.18 2.91
C PRO A 888 -13.73 0.94 1.88
N LEU A 889 -14.32 0.61 0.73
CA LEU A 889 -14.47 1.50 -0.41
C LEU A 889 -15.48 2.61 -0.18
N ILE A 890 -15.33 3.70 -0.93
CA ILE A 890 -16.31 4.77 -0.99
C ILE A 890 -17.40 4.44 -2.02
N ILE A 891 -18.52 5.18 -1.97
CA ILE A 891 -19.66 4.97 -2.89
C ILE A 891 -19.23 5.10 -4.36
N SER A 892 -18.32 6.01 -4.66
CA SER A 892 -17.81 6.25 -6.01
C SER A 892 -17.11 5.00 -6.60
N ASP A 893 -16.36 4.25 -5.80
CA ASP A 893 -15.71 3.00 -6.25
C ASP A 893 -16.73 1.88 -6.53
N PHE A 894 -17.78 1.81 -5.71
CA PHE A 894 -18.91 0.91 -5.91
C PHE A 894 -19.64 1.23 -7.23
N LEU A 895 -19.90 2.51 -7.49
CA LEU A 895 -20.53 2.98 -8.71
C LEU A 895 -19.65 2.79 -9.96
N GLN A 896 -18.32 2.91 -9.85
CA GLN A 896 -17.40 2.58 -10.95
C GLN A 896 -17.42 1.07 -11.29
N THR A 897 -17.41 0.22 -10.26
CA THR A 897 -17.40 -1.25 -10.46
C THR A 897 -18.73 -1.74 -11.03
N LYS A 898 -19.84 -1.08 -10.68
CA LYS A 898 -21.22 -1.46 -11.01
C LYS A 898 -21.48 -2.93 -10.67
N PRO A 899 -21.21 -3.40 -9.44
CA PRO A 899 -21.30 -4.82 -9.11
C PRO A 899 -22.74 -5.35 -9.18
N ASP A 900 -22.85 -6.62 -9.51
CA ASP A 900 -24.09 -7.39 -9.51
C ASP A 900 -24.21 -8.20 -8.21
N VAL A 901 -23.06 -8.56 -7.61
CA VAL A 901 -22.96 -9.25 -6.31
C VAL A 901 -21.94 -8.57 -5.40
N ILE A 902 -22.24 -8.42 -4.11
CA ILE A 902 -21.30 -8.07 -3.04
C ILE A 902 -21.06 -9.28 -2.14
N ILE A 903 -19.81 -9.56 -1.76
CA ILE A 903 -19.47 -10.64 -0.82
C ILE A 903 -18.55 -10.11 0.29
N THR A 904 -18.84 -10.39 1.56
CA THR A 904 -17.99 -10.01 2.71
C THR A 904 -18.07 -11.03 3.86
N GLN A 905 -17.04 -11.10 4.72
CA GLN A 905 -17.07 -11.92 5.96
C GLN A 905 -17.15 -11.11 7.25
N ASN A 906 -16.47 -9.95 7.35
CA ASN A 906 -16.46 -9.05 8.52
C ASN A 906 -15.88 -7.66 8.21
N HIS A 907 -15.62 -7.35 6.93
CA HIS A 907 -14.84 -6.17 6.53
C HIS A 907 -15.68 -4.90 6.40
N ILE A 908 -17.00 -5.06 6.26
CA ILE A 908 -17.93 -3.95 6.05
C ILE A 908 -19.09 -4.01 7.03
N GLN A 909 -19.36 -2.87 7.65
CA GLN A 909 -20.52 -2.67 8.51
C GLN A 909 -21.82 -2.75 7.71
N SER A 910 -22.84 -3.37 8.29
CA SER A 910 -24.15 -3.55 7.65
C SER A 910 -24.77 -2.25 7.14
N ARG A 911 -24.51 -1.12 7.83
CA ARG A 911 -24.96 0.21 7.38
C ARG A 911 -24.39 0.62 6.01
N LYS A 912 -23.11 0.35 5.75
CA LYS A 912 -22.49 0.66 4.46
C LYS A 912 -23.07 -0.20 3.32
N ILE A 913 -23.47 -1.44 3.61
CA ILE A 913 -24.19 -2.28 2.63
C ILE A 913 -25.54 -1.66 2.26
N ILE A 914 -26.27 -1.10 3.25
CA ILE A 914 -27.52 -0.37 2.98
C ILE A 914 -27.23 0.84 2.09
N ASP A 915 -26.19 1.62 2.39
CA ASP A 915 -25.82 2.78 1.59
C ASP A 915 -25.49 2.39 0.14
N PHE A 916 -24.71 1.34 -0.08
CA PHE A 916 -24.43 0.83 -1.44
C PHE A 916 -25.71 0.36 -2.17
N LYS A 917 -26.55 -0.43 -1.51
CA LYS A 917 -27.82 -0.91 -2.11
C LYS A 917 -28.80 0.23 -2.40
N SER A 918 -28.74 1.33 -1.65
CA SER A 918 -29.53 2.53 -1.95
C SER A 918 -29.11 3.23 -3.23
N MET A 919 -27.84 3.11 -3.62
CA MET A 919 -27.29 3.71 -4.84
C MET A 919 -27.50 2.82 -6.07
N LYS A 920 -27.21 1.52 -5.93
CA LYS A 920 -27.48 0.50 -6.95
C LYS A 920 -27.91 -0.79 -6.27
N ASP A 921 -29.08 -1.29 -6.64
CA ASP A 921 -29.53 -2.60 -6.15
C ASP A 921 -28.59 -3.72 -6.67
N CYS A 922 -28.14 -4.57 -5.76
CA CYS A 922 -27.22 -5.66 -6.03
C CYS A 922 -27.38 -6.77 -4.98
N PHE A 923 -27.06 -8.01 -5.36
CA PHE A 923 -27.20 -9.17 -4.48
C PHE A 923 -26.09 -9.18 -3.43
N SER A 924 -26.42 -9.12 -2.14
CA SER A 924 -25.44 -9.05 -1.05
C SER A 924 -25.32 -10.38 -0.30
N ILE A 925 -24.07 -10.82 -0.09
CA ILE A 925 -23.72 -12.09 0.55
C ILE A 925 -22.82 -11.85 1.75
N TYR A 926 -23.16 -12.48 2.87
CA TYR A 926 -22.31 -12.58 4.05
C TYR A 926 -21.79 -14.01 4.20
N ASP A 927 -20.47 -14.23 4.09
CA ASP A 927 -19.85 -15.55 4.30
C ASP A 927 -19.37 -15.68 5.76
N MET A 928 -20.16 -16.39 6.57
CA MET A 928 -19.97 -16.56 8.01
C MET A 928 -19.30 -17.89 8.32
N ASN A 929 -18.04 -17.84 8.74
CA ASN A 929 -17.24 -19.04 9.03
C ASN A 929 -16.76 -19.18 10.48
N TYR A 930 -17.40 -18.49 11.43
CA TYR A 930 -17.02 -18.55 12.83
C TYR A 930 -18.18 -18.93 13.75
N TYR A 931 -17.84 -19.59 14.85
CA TYR A 931 -18.74 -19.92 15.94
C TYR A 931 -18.41 -19.03 17.13
N GLU A 932 -19.32 -18.15 17.56
CA GLU A 932 -19.09 -17.38 18.78
C GLU A 932 -19.32 -18.26 20.01
N SER A 933 -18.28 -18.56 20.79
CA SER A 933 -18.40 -19.39 22.00
C SER A 933 -18.59 -18.58 23.29
N ASN A 934 -18.05 -17.36 23.37
CA ASN A 934 -17.76 -16.69 24.65
C ASN A 934 -18.89 -15.84 25.26
N LYS A 935 -20.13 -15.89 24.76
CA LYS A 935 -21.23 -15.01 25.23
C LYS A 935 -22.51 -15.73 25.70
N PHE A 936 -22.50 -17.05 25.79
CA PHE A 936 -23.73 -17.84 25.88
C PHE A 936 -24.09 -18.44 27.26
N ASP A 937 -23.42 -18.04 28.33
CA ASP A 937 -23.70 -18.59 29.68
C ASP A 937 -24.99 -18.06 30.34
N ASP A 938 -25.60 -16.98 29.82
CA ASP A 938 -26.93 -16.50 30.25
C ASP A 938 -27.95 -16.53 29.08
N SER A 939 -29.09 -17.17 29.32
CA SER A 939 -30.21 -17.29 28.38
C SER A 939 -30.78 -15.94 27.91
N LYS A 940 -30.68 -14.89 28.75
CA LYS A 940 -31.16 -13.54 28.40
C LYS A 940 -30.21 -12.87 27.40
N ASN A 941 -28.90 -12.96 27.65
CA ASN A 941 -27.85 -12.46 26.77
C ASN A 941 -27.84 -13.19 25.41
N LYS A 942 -28.17 -14.50 25.40
CA LYS A 942 -28.27 -15.29 24.16
C LYS A 942 -29.31 -14.75 23.19
N LYS A 943 -30.50 -14.36 23.67
CA LYS A 943 -31.58 -13.85 22.81
C LYS A 943 -31.27 -12.45 22.28
N GLU A 944 -30.76 -11.57 23.13
CA GLU A 944 -30.35 -10.22 22.73
C GLU A 944 -29.21 -10.26 21.70
N HIS A 945 -28.24 -11.16 21.88
CA HIS A 945 -27.14 -11.33 20.95
C HIS A 945 -27.58 -11.91 19.59
N LEU A 946 -28.47 -12.93 19.58
CA LEU A 946 -29.03 -13.44 18.32
C LEU A 946 -29.87 -12.39 17.58
N ASN A 947 -30.57 -11.52 18.32
CA ASN A 947 -31.26 -10.38 17.70
C ASN A 947 -30.27 -9.39 17.08
N LYS A 948 -29.14 -9.13 17.74
CA LYS A 948 -28.08 -8.28 17.17
C LYS A 948 -27.51 -8.88 15.88
N ILE A 949 -27.16 -10.17 15.88
CA ILE A 949 -26.70 -10.84 14.64
C ILE A 949 -27.79 -10.76 13.56
N LYS A 950 -29.07 -10.90 13.93
CA LYS A 950 -30.18 -10.77 12.99
C LYS A 950 -30.25 -9.36 12.38
N GLU A 951 -30.06 -8.32 13.19
CA GLU A 951 -30.00 -6.92 12.72
C GLU A 951 -28.79 -6.70 11.80
N ASP A 952 -27.62 -7.22 12.17
CA ASP A 952 -26.38 -7.11 11.42
C ASP A 952 -26.47 -7.85 10.06
N LEU A 953 -27.15 -9.00 10.02
CA LEU A 953 -27.34 -9.81 8.81
C LEU A 953 -28.57 -9.38 7.97
N ALA A 954 -29.46 -8.53 8.49
CA ALA A 954 -30.70 -8.14 7.79
C ALA A 954 -30.48 -7.45 6.42
N PRO A 955 -29.41 -6.67 6.19
CA PRO A 955 -29.15 -6.06 4.87
C PRO A 955 -28.63 -7.03 3.80
N PHE A 956 -28.31 -8.27 4.17
CA PHE A 956 -27.79 -9.27 3.24
C PHE A 956 -28.92 -10.09 2.62
N ASP A 957 -28.82 -10.40 1.33
CA ASP A 957 -29.80 -11.25 0.65
C ASP A 957 -29.54 -12.73 0.91
N ARG A 958 -28.28 -13.11 1.16
CA ARG A 958 -27.88 -14.49 1.47
C ARG A 958 -26.77 -14.54 2.51
N VAL A 959 -26.82 -15.57 3.34
CA VAL A 959 -25.75 -15.93 4.26
C VAL A 959 -25.17 -17.27 3.84
N ILE A 960 -23.85 -17.32 3.64
CA ILE A 960 -23.13 -18.56 3.36
C ILE A 960 -22.43 -19.00 4.63
N VAL A 961 -22.43 -20.30 4.92
CA VAL A 961 -21.73 -20.89 6.07
C VAL A 961 -20.89 -22.09 5.67
N GLY A 962 -19.83 -22.36 6.44
CA GLY A 962 -18.90 -23.46 6.20
C GLY A 962 -19.39 -24.87 6.56
N SER A 963 -20.46 -25.00 7.35
CA SER A 963 -20.94 -26.29 7.86
C SER A 963 -22.45 -26.32 8.13
N GLU A 964 -23.03 -27.52 8.12
CA GLU A 964 -24.44 -27.75 8.47
C GLU A 964 -24.77 -27.31 9.90
N VAL A 965 -23.83 -27.45 10.83
CA VAL A 965 -23.99 -27.03 12.23
C VAL A 965 -24.22 -25.52 12.34
N LEU A 966 -23.44 -24.73 11.58
CA LEU A 966 -23.63 -23.29 11.52
C LEU A 966 -24.99 -22.94 10.87
N ALA A 967 -25.40 -23.67 9.83
CA ALA A 967 -26.70 -23.45 9.19
C ALA A 967 -27.87 -23.73 10.15
N GLU A 968 -27.82 -24.82 10.92
CA GLU A 968 -28.84 -25.13 11.92
C GLU A 968 -28.88 -24.07 13.04
N GLN A 969 -27.72 -23.61 13.50
CA GLN A 969 -27.61 -22.60 14.55
C GLN A 969 -28.21 -21.24 14.13
N TYR A 970 -27.88 -20.80 12.91
CA TYR A 970 -28.31 -19.49 12.40
C TYR A 970 -29.58 -19.56 11.55
N GLY A 971 -30.19 -20.74 11.36
CA GLY A 971 -31.42 -20.95 10.58
C GLY A 971 -32.63 -20.13 11.02
N ARG A 972 -32.63 -19.59 12.24
CA ARG A 972 -33.67 -18.68 12.76
C ARG A 972 -33.32 -17.20 12.64
N VAL A 973 -32.10 -16.89 12.23
CA VAL A 973 -31.53 -15.54 12.15
C VAL A 973 -31.74 -14.96 10.76
N HIS A 974 -31.46 -15.74 9.71
CA HIS A 974 -31.59 -15.32 8.31
C HIS A 974 -32.46 -16.28 7.49
N HIS A 975 -33.12 -15.77 6.44
CA HIS A 975 -34.12 -16.53 5.67
C HIS A 975 -33.50 -17.36 4.53
N ASP A 976 -32.40 -16.90 3.93
CA ASP A 976 -31.60 -17.65 2.95
C ASP A 976 -30.21 -17.96 3.53
N ILE A 977 -30.02 -19.18 4.02
CA ILE A 977 -28.72 -19.70 4.48
C ILE A 977 -28.33 -20.87 3.59
N GLN A 978 -27.12 -20.81 3.03
CA GLN A 978 -26.56 -21.86 2.17
C GLN A 978 -25.26 -22.41 2.77
N VAL A 979 -25.11 -23.73 2.74
CA VAL A 979 -23.88 -24.40 3.17
C VAL A 979 -22.94 -24.53 1.98
N LEU A 980 -21.75 -23.95 2.09
CA LEU A 980 -20.67 -24.10 1.13
C LEU A 980 -19.45 -24.65 1.90
N PRO A 981 -18.96 -25.87 1.62
CA PRO A 981 -17.74 -26.36 2.25
C PRO A 981 -16.50 -25.64 1.72
N THR A 982 -15.39 -25.74 2.46
CA THR A 982 -14.10 -25.18 2.04
C THR A 982 -13.36 -26.15 1.11
N TYR A 983 -12.79 -25.62 0.03
CA TYR A 983 -11.99 -26.37 -0.95
C TYR A 983 -10.54 -25.86 -0.95
N LEU A 984 -9.59 -26.75 -1.23
CA LEU A 984 -8.17 -26.38 -1.30
C LEU A 984 -7.82 -25.75 -2.66
N PRO A 985 -7.04 -24.65 -2.67
CA PRO A 985 -6.47 -24.07 -3.88
C PRO A 985 -5.47 -24.98 -4.61
N HIS A 986 -5.24 -24.68 -5.89
CA HIS A 986 -4.40 -25.52 -6.75
C HIS A 986 -2.94 -25.59 -6.30
N PHE A 987 -2.38 -24.51 -5.71
CA PHE A 987 -0.97 -24.46 -5.30
C PHE A 987 -0.57 -25.55 -4.29
N TRP A 988 -1.53 -26.16 -3.59
CA TRP A 988 -1.30 -27.31 -2.72
C TRP A 988 -0.84 -28.58 -3.47
N ASN A 989 -1.11 -28.67 -4.78
CA ASN A 989 -0.63 -29.79 -5.61
C ASN A 989 0.84 -29.64 -6.01
N ASP A 990 1.35 -28.41 -6.09
CA ASP A 990 2.66 -28.11 -6.67
C ASP A 990 3.78 -28.05 -5.62
N LEU A 991 3.50 -28.49 -4.39
CA LEU A 991 4.44 -28.46 -3.28
C LEU A 991 5.63 -29.40 -3.51
N ALA A 992 6.83 -28.91 -3.21
CA ALA A 992 8.05 -29.71 -3.29
C ALA A 992 8.22 -30.56 -2.03
N PHE A 993 8.40 -31.87 -2.21
CA PHE A 993 8.60 -32.83 -1.12
C PHE A 993 10.03 -33.37 -1.13
N THR A 994 10.72 -33.28 0.01
CA THR A 994 12.06 -33.87 0.19
C THR A 994 12.02 -34.99 1.20
N ARG A 995 12.00 -36.24 0.73
CA ARG A 995 11.96 -37.39 1.65
C ARG A 995 13.25 -37.47 2.47
N ARG A 996 13.10 -37.50 3.79
CA ARG A 996 14.14 -37.91 4.75
C ARG A 996 13.76 -39.22 5.40
N THR A 997 14.73 -40.12 5.55
CA THR A 997 14.62 -41.31 6.40
C THR A 997 15.13 -40.98 7.79
N SER A 998 14.32 -41.20 8.82
CA SER A 998 14.68 -41.07 10.24
C SER A 998 14.62 -42.43 10.92
N ASP A 999 15.38 -42.61 12.01
CA ASP A 999 15.41 -43.84 12.79
C ASP A 999 14.09 -44.10 13.55
N LYS A 1000 13.30 -43.05 13.82
CA LYS A 1000 11.97 -43.13 14.44
C LYS A 1000 10.91 -42.48 13.55
N PRO A 1001 9.65 -42.96 13.59
CA PRO A 1001 8.56 -42.29 12.91
C PRO A 1001 8.41 -40.84 13.39
N ARG A 1002 8.27 -39.91 12.44
CA ARG A 1002 8.08 -38.48 12.69
C ARG A 1002 6.59 -38.18 12.77
N VAL A 1003 6.12 -37.72 13.92
CA VAL A 1003 4.69 -37.49 14.18
C VAL A 1003 4.41 -36.01 14.35
N GLY A 1004 3.55 -35.48 13.48
CA GLY A 1004 3.19 -34.06 13.47
C GLY A 1004 1.99 -33.74 14.36
N CYS A 1005 2.07 -32.63 15.09
CA CYS A 1005 0.93 -31.97 15.72
C CYS A 1005 0.91 -30.49 15.30
N ILE A 1006 -0.03 -30.13 14.42
CA ILE A 1006 -0.18 -28.74 13.95
C ILE A 1006 -1.14 -28.04 14.91
N THR A 1007 -0.63 -27.10 15.70
CA THR A 1007 -1.38 -26.48 16.79
C THR A 1007 -2.00 -25.14 16.43
N GLN A 1008 -1.77 -24.67 15.20
CA GLN A 1008 -2.47 -23.50 14.66
C GLN A 1008 -3.99 -23.73 14.75
N ASP A 1009 -4.69 -22.79 15.38
CA ASP A 1009 -6.14 -22.79 15.68
C ASP A 1009 -6.63 -23.81 16.72
N LEU A 1010 -5.74 -24.55 17.39
CA LEU A 1010 -6.11 -25.42 18.52
C LEU A 1010 -6.18 -24.62 19.83
N SER A 1011 -7.18 -24.93 20.66
CA SER A 1011 -7.26 -24.43 22.03
C SER A 1011 -6.41 -25.27 22.99
N ASP A 1012 -6.15 -24.74 24.18
CA ASP A 1012 -5.47 -25.50 25.25
C ASP A 1012 -6.23 -26.79 25.61
N GLU A 1013 -7.57 -26.77 25.53
CA GLU A 1013 -8.43 -27.95 25.74
C GLU A 1013 -8.14 -29.03 24.69
N ASP A 1014 -8.01 -28.64 23.41
CA ASP A 1014 -7.74 -29.57 22.31
C ASP A 1014 -6.39 -30.28 22.49
N ILE A 1015 -5.35 -29.54 22.89
CA ILE A 1015 -4.01 -30.09 23.09
C ILE A 1015 -3.98 -30.98 24.34
N GLU A 1016 -4.72 -30.62 25.38
CA GLU A 1016 -4.73 -31.38 26.63
C GLU A 1016 -5.24 -32.83 26.45
N LEU A 1017 -6.17 -33.05 25.52
CA LEU A 1017 -6.70 -34.38 25.18
C LEU A 1017 -5.62 -35.40 24.84
N VAL A 1018 -4.54 -34.94 24.19
CA VAL A 1018 -3.45 -35.79 23.72
C VAL A 1018 -2.16 -35.61 24.53
N SER A 1019 -2.17 -34.78 25.58
CA SER A 1019 -0.99 -34.50 26.41
C SER A 1019 -0.34 -35.77 26.98
N ASN A 1020 -1.14 -36.72 27.49
CA ASN A 1020 -0.64 -38.00 28.00
C ASN A 1020 -0.12 -38.91 26.88
N VAL A 1021 -0.76 -38.87 25.70
CA VAL A 1021 -0.29 -39.62 24.51
C VAL A 1021 1.08 -39.11 24.08
N ILE A 1022 1.27 -37.78 24.05
CA ILE A 1022 2.55 -37.15 23.72
C ILE A 1022 3.65 -37.61 24.69
N ARG A 1023 3.35 -37.61 26.00
CA ARG A 1023 4.28 -38.08 27.05
C ARG A 1023 4.67 -39.54 26.89
N ASP A 1024 3.69 -40.43 26.73
CA ASP A 1024 3.93 -41.87 26.73
C ASP A 1024 4.65 -42.36 25.46
N PHE A 1025 4.43 -41.69 24.34
CA PHE A 1025 5.10 -42.01 23.08
C PHE A 1025 6.41 -41.25 22.85
N PHE A 1026 6.86 -40.42 23.80
CA PHE A 1026 8.08 -39.62 23.69
C PHE A 1026 9.31 -40.43 23.26
N HIS A 1027 9.52 -41.63 23.82
CA HIS A 1027 10.67 -42.46 23.45
C HIS A 1027 10.48 -43.26 22.14
N HIS A 1028 9.27 -43.32 21.60
CA HIS A 1028 8.90 -44.16 20.46
C HIS A 1028 8.86 -43.41 19.13
N VAL A 1029 8.62 -42.09 19.16
CA VAL A 1029 8.47 -41.24 17.96
C VAL A 1029 9.27 -39.96 18.10
N THR A 1030 9.50 -39.29 16.96
CA THR A 1030 10.01 -37.91 16.94
C THR A 1030 8.81 -36.97 16.85
N TRP A 1031 8.50 -36.27 17.93
CA TRP A 1031 7.41 -35.29 17.97
C TRP A 1031 7.81 -33.99 17.28
N VAL A 1032 7.04 -33.61 16.26
CA VAL A 1032 7.23 -32.40 15.46
C VAL A 1032 6.00 -31.48 15.62
N PHE A 1033 6.21 -30.28 16.18
CA PHE A 1033 5.15 -29.30 16.40
C PHE A 1033 5.29 -28.12 15.43
N LEU A 1034 4.17 -27.65 14.89
CA LEU A 1034 4.08 -26.41 14.11
C LEU A 1034 3.03 -25.49 14.76
N GLY A 1035 3.48 -24.39 15.35
CA GLY A 1035 2.66 -23.45 16.13
C GLY A 1035 2.79 -23.61 17.64
N ALA A 1036 2.16 -22.71 18.40
CA ALA A 1036 2.31 -22.63 19.87
C ALA A 1036 1.98 -23.94 20.61
N TYR A 1037 2.62 -24.17 21.75
CA TYR A 1037 2.38 -25.34 22.59
C TYR A 1037 2.37 -24.98 24.09
N PRO A 1038 1.61 -25.69 24.93
CA PRO A 1038 1.63 -25.51 26.38
C PRO A 1038 3.05 -25.75 26.96
N PRO A 1039 3.59 -24.86 27.82
CA PRO A 1039 4.95 -24.99 28.35
C PRO A 1039 5.27 -26.34 29.00
N LYS A 1040 4.26 -26.97 29.63
CA LYS A 1040 4.35 -28.30 30.25
C LYS A 1040 4.66 -29.46 29.28
N LEU A 1041 4.51 -29.25 27.98
CA LEU A 1041 4.82 -30.25 26.95
C LEU A 1041 6.23 -30.10 26.38
N LYS A 1042 6.94 -28.99 26.65
CA LYS A 1042 8.28 -28.75 26.10
C LYS A 1042 9.27 -29.91 26.29
N PRO A 1043 9.35 -30.56 27.47
CA PRO A 1043 10.28 -31.68 27.65
C PRO A 1043 10.02 -32.89 26.76
N PHE A 1044 8.83 -32.97 26.14
CA PHE A 1044 8.38 -34.12 25.34
C PHE A 1044 8.34 -33.82 23.83
N ILE A 1045 8.69 -32.59 23.41
CA ILE A 1045 8.70 -32.17 22.01
C ILE A 1045 10.14 -32.23 21.51
N HIS A 1046 10.37 -32.90 20.38
CA HIS A 1046 11.72 -33.04 19.80
C HIS A 1046 12.04 -31.91 18.83
N GLU A 1047 11.06 -31.53 18.01
CA GLU A 1047 11.18 -30.48 17.00
C GLU A 1047 9.99 -29.53 17.12
N TYR A 1048 10.28 -28.23 17.08
CA TYR A 1048 9.30 -27.17 17.10
C TYR A 1048 9.58 -26.19 15.97
N HIS A 1049 8.54 -25.85 15.23
CA HIS A 1049 8.56 -24.89 14.14
C HIS A 1049 7.57 -23.77 14.44
N ARG A 1050 8.04 -22.52 14.36
CA ARG A 1050 7.18 -21.34 14.46
C ARG A 1050 6.40 -21.18 13.14
N TYR A 1051 5.16 -20.72 13.22
CA TYR A 1051 4.38 -20.33 12.05
C TYR A 1051 4.99 -19.07 11.40
N HIS A 1052 5.18 -19.06 10.08
CA HIS A 1052 5.82 -17.96 9.34
C HIS A 1052 4.86 -17.27 8.36
N GLY A 1053 3.57 -17.27 8.73
CA GLY A 1053 2.53 -16.73 7.90
C GLY A 1053 2.04 -17.64 6.79
N PHE A 1054 0.88 -17.28 6.25
CA PHE A 1054 0.15 -18.13 5.34
C PHE A 1054 0.89 -18.35 4.02
N THR A 1055 1.59 -17.33 3.52
CA THR A 1055 2.36 -17.40 2.26
C THR A 1055 3.39 -18.54 2.26
N HIS A 1056 4.02 -18.81 3.40
CA HIS A 1056 5.03 -19.88 3.54
C HIS A 1056 4.43 -21.19 4.05
N TYR A 1057 3.23 -21.14 4.64
CA TYR A 1057 2.63 -22.24 5.38
C TYR A 1057 2.50 -23.55 4.58
N PRO A 1058 1.99 -23.57 3.32
CA PRO A 1058 1.88 -24.81 2.56
C PRO A 1058 3.21 -25.53 2.37
N GLN A 1059 4.26 -24.78 1.97
CA GLN A 1059 5.59 -25.34 1.77
C GLN A 1059 6.26 -25.71 3.10
N GLN A 1060 6.02 -24.94 4.16
CA GLN A 1060 6.49 -25.24 5.51
C GLN A 1060 5.91 -26.58 6.00
N LEU A 1061 4.60 -26.77 5.89
CA LEU A 1061 3.93 -28.01 6.27
C LEU A 1061 4.49 -29.22 5.49
N ALA A 1062 4.64 -29.08 4.17
CA ALA A 1062 5.23 -30.12 3.33
C ALA A 1062 6.69 -30.44 3.71
N SER A 1063 7.46 -29.46 4.18
CA SER A 1063 8.88 -29.63 4.54
C SER A 1063 9.12 -30.36 5.87
N LEU A 1064 8.08 -30.52 6.71
CA LEU A 1064 8.20 -31.18 8.03
C LEU A 1064 8.56 -32.67 7.92
N ASN A 1065 8.33 -33.29 6.76
CA ASN A 1065 8.65 -34.69 6.47
C ASN A 1065 8.05 -35.65 7.51
N LEU A 1066 6.74 -35.53 7.71
CA LEU A 1066 5.99 -36.32 8.68
C LEU A 1066 5.65 -37.71 8.11
N ASP A 1067 5.78 -38.74 8.94
CA ASP A 1067 5.32 -40.09 8.61
C ASP A 1067 3.80 -40.22 8.81
N PHE A 1068 3.28 -39.57 9.84
CA PHE A 1068 1.84 -39.39 10.08
C PHE A 1068 1.59 -38.20 11.01
N ALA A 1069 0.34 -37.77 11.15
CA ALA A 1069 -0.04 -36.64 12.00
C ALA A 1069 -1.23 -36.97 12.91
N ILE A 1070 -1.30 -36.24 14.03
CA ILE A 1070 -2.49 -36.23 14.89
C ILE A 1070 -3.25 -34.91 14.72
N ALA A 1071 -4.59 -34.98 14.70
CA ALA A 1071 -5.48 -33.83 14.62
C ALA A 1071 -6.50 -33.88 15.79
N PRO A 1072 -6.10 -33.45 17.00
CA PRO A 1072 -6.97 -33.47 18.18
C PRO A 1072 -7.96 -32.29 18.17
N LEU A 1073 -9.19 -32.54 18.62
CA LEU A 1073 -10.25 -31.55 18.86
C LEU A 1073 -11.15 -32.05 20.00
N ALA A 1074 -11.43 -31.19 20.96
CA ALA A 1074 -12.43 -31.41 22.00
C ALA A 1074 -13.84 -31.42 21.40
N ASP A 1075 -14.73 -32.21 21.99
CA ASP A 1075 -16.11 -32.32 21.52
C ASP A 1075 -17.00 -31.21 22.12
N ASN A 1076 -16.80 -29.99 21.63
CA ASN A 1076 -17.58 -28.80 22.00
C ASN A 1076 -18.26 -28.19 20.75
N ASN A 1077 -19.23 -27.28 20.96
CA ASN A 1077 -20.02 -26.73 19.84
C ASN A 1077 -19.16 -25.94 18.84
N ALA A 1078 -18.14 -25.22 19.31
CA ALA A 1078 -17.23 -24.47 18.44
C ALA A 1078 -16.48 -25.42 17.50
N ASN A 1079 -15.91 -26.50 18.03
CA ASN A 1079 -15.19 -27.50 17.24
C ASN A 1079 -16.11 -28.30 16.31
N ARG A 1080 -17.35 -28.62 16.73
CA ARG A 1080 -18.34 -29.26 15.86
C ARG A 1080 -18.70 -28.41 14.64
N ALA A 1081 -18.67 -27.09 14.78
CA ALA A 1081 -19.03 -26.14 13.73
C ALA A 1081 -17.88 -25.82 12.75
N ARG A 1082 -16.63 -26.19 13.08
CA ARG A 1082 -15.43 -25.95 12.24
C ARG A 1082 -15.52 -26.67 10.89
N SER A 1083 -14.69 -26.21 9.94
CA SER A 1083 -14.41 -26.94 8.71
C SER A 1083 -13.44 -28.11 8.95
N ASN A 1084 -13.38 -29.03 7.99
CA ASN A 1084 -12.41 -30.14 7.99
C ASN A 1084 -11.03 -29.75 7.43
N ILE A 1085 -10.70 -28.44 7.35
CA ILE A 1085 -9.53 -27.95 6.60
C ILE A 1085 -8.21 -28.59 7.04
N ARG A 1086 -8.01 -28.82 8.34
CA ARG A 1086 -6.79 -29.45 8.87
C ARG A 1086 -6.55 -30.83 8.27
N LEU A 1087 -7.62 -31.59 8.02
CA LEU A 1087 -7.52 -32.91 7.37
C LEU A 1087 -7.15 -32.77 5.89
N LEU A 1088 -7.65 -31.73 5.22
CA LEU A 1088 -7.38 -31.48 3.82
C LEU A 1088 -5.90 -31.09 3.61
N GLU A 1089 -5.37 -30.16 4.41
CA GLU A 1089 -3.99 -29.65 4.31
C GLU A 1089 -2.94 -30.75 4.58
N LEU A 1090 -3.17 -31.58 5.59
CA LEU A 1090 -2.29 -32.72 5.88
C LEU A 1090 -2.46 -33.82 4.81
N GLY A 1091 -3.69 -34.09 4.40
CA GLY A 1091 -4.01 -35.16 3.46
C GLY A 1091 -3.48 -34.91 2.05
N ILE A 1092 -3.50 -33.67 1.55
CA ILE A 1092 -2.96 -33.33 0.23
C ILE A 1092 -1.43 -33.50 0.16
N CYS A 1093 -0.75 -33.36 1.31
CA CYS A 1093 0.66 -33.70 1.49
C CYS A 1093 0.90 -35.23 1.52
N GLY A 1094 -0.14 -36.05 1.47
CA GLY A 1094 -0.06 -37.50 1.56
C GLY A 1094 0.22 -38.02 2.97
N ILE A 1095 0.01 -37.17 3.99
CA ILE A 1095 0.28 -37.52 5.38
C ILE A 1095 -0.95 -38.25 5.95
N PRO A 1096 -0.82 -39.51 6.41
CA PRO A 1096 -1.90 -40.20 7.09
C PRO A 1096 -2.22 -39.57 8.45
N ILE A 1097 -3.50 -39.58 8.83
CA ILE A 1097 -4.01 -38.78 9.96
C ILE A 1097 -4.76 -39.66 10.96
N ILE A 1098 -4.50 -39.45 12.24
CA ILE A 1098 -5.33 -39.90 13.36
C ILE A 1098 -6.05 -38.68 13.92
N CYS A 1099 -7.38 -38.68 13.94
CA CYS A 1099 -8.16 -37.50 14.33
C CYS A 1099 -9.29 -37.81 15.31
N SER A 1100 -9.79 -36.77 15.97
CA SER A 1100 -10.87 -36.89 16.96
C SER A 1100 -12.21 -37.25 16.32
N ASP A 1101 -13.04 -38.02 17.03
CA ASP A 1101 -14.44 -38.33 16.70
C ASP A 1101 -15.37 -37.11 16.95
N VAL A 1102 -15.12 -36.04 16.21
CA VAL A 1102 -15.86 -34.77 16.24
C VAL A 1102 -16.58 -34.55 14.92
N LEU A 1103 -17.76 -33.93 14.95
CA LEU A 1103 -18.65 -33.82 13.79
C LEU A 1103 -17.99 -33.21 12.54
N CYS A 1104 -17.14 -32.19 12.70
CA CYS A 1104 -16.42 -31.57 11.58
C CYS A 1104 -15.44 -32.53 10.88
N TYR A 1105 -14.96 -33.58 11.56
CA TYR A 1105 -14.08 -34.60 10.99
C TYR A 1105 -14.82 -35.84 10.47
N LYS A 1106 -16.14 -35.95 10.70
CA LYS A 1106 -17.01 -37.00 10.14
C LYS A 1106 -17.31 -36.77 8.66
N SER A 1107 -16.25 -36.57 7.88
CA SER A 1107 -16.28 -36.49 6.43
C SER A 1107 -16.09 -37.88 5.81
N ARG A 1108 -16.39 -38.02 4.51
CA ARG A 1108 -16.10 -39.26 3.75
C ARG A 1108 -14.61 -39.32 3.33
N LEU A 1109 -13.69 -38.97 4.24
CA LEU A 1109 -12.24 -39.02 4.01
C LEU A 1109 -11.65 -40.28 4.64
N SER A 1110 -10.65 -40.86 3.97
CA SER A 1110 -9.88 -42.01 4.46
C SER A 1110 -8.91 -41.61 5.58
N VAL A 1111 -9.43 -41.35 6.78
CA VAL A 1111 -8.69 -41.01 8.01
C VAL A 1111 -9.00 -41.97 9.16
N ASN A 1112 -8.12 -42.08 10.15
CA ASN A 1112 -8.34 -42.91 11.33
C ASN A 1112 -9.00 -42.08 12.45
N VAL A 1113 -10.32 -42.16 12.54
CA VAL A 1113 -11.13 -41.44 13.54
C VAL A 1113 -11.15 -42.21 14.85
N VAL A 1114 -10.75 -41.56 15.94
CA VAL A 1114 -10.70 -42.16 17.28
C VAL A 1114 -11.56 -41.38 18.28
N LYS A 1115 -12.18 -42.10 19.21
CA LYS A 1115 -12.89 -41.46 20.33
C LYS A 1115 -11.89 -40.68 21.18
N ASN A 1116 -12.34 -39.57 21.77
CA ASN A 1116 -11.54 -38.71 22.66
C ASN A 1116 -11.28 -39.36 24.03
N ARG A 1117 -10.64 -40.53 24.02
CA ARG A 1117 -10.20 -41.28 25.19
C ARG A 1117 -8.77 -41.73 24.95
N TYR A 1118 -7.93 -41.60 25.95
CA TYR A 1118 -6.51 -41.96 25.89
C TYR A 1118 -6.25 -43.34 25.27
N LYS A 1119 -7.04 -44.37 25.62
CA LYS A 1119 -6.87 -45.75 25.12
C LYS A 1119 -7.01 -45.84 23.60
N ASP A 1120 -7.97 -45.12 23.01
CA ASP A 1120 -8.23 -45.20 21.57
C ASP A 1120 -7.12 -44.47 20.79
N TRP A 1121 -6.69 -43.31 21.26
CA TRP A 1121 -5.52 -42.60 20.71
C TRP A 1121 -4.24 -43.44 20.80
N SER A 1122 -3.94 -44.02 21.97
CA SER A 1122 -2.77 -44.87 22.19
C SER A 1122 -2.78 -46.09 21.27
N SER A 1123 -3.93 -46.75 21.11
CA SER A 1123 -4.08 -47.89 20.19
C SER A 1123 -3.82 -47.52 18.74
N ALA A 1124 -4.35 -46.38 18.28
CA ALA A 1124 -4.14 -45.91 16.91
C ALA A 1124 -2.69 -45.48 16.65
N MET A 1125 -2.05 -44.81 17.63
CA MET A 1125 -0.63 -44.48 17.59
C MET A 1125 0.23 -45.74 17.44
N SER A 1126 0.02 -46.76 18.29
CA SER A 1126 0.76 -48.02 18.20
C SER A 1126 0.56 -48.72 16.85
N GLN A 1127 -0.65 -48.69 16.29
CA GLN A 1127 -0.94 -49.28 14.98
C GLN A 1127 -0.11 -48.62 13.87
N TYR A 1128 -0.05 -47.29 13.84
CA TYR A 1128 0.69 -46.54 12.81
C TYR A 1128 2.21 -46.66 12.99
N ILE A 1129 2.70 -46.73 14.23
CA ILE A 1129 4.14 -46.94 14.53
C ILE A 1129 4.59 -48.34 14.11
N ASN A 1130 3.76 -49.36 14.32
CA ASN A 1130 4.11 -50.74 14.01
C ASN A 1130 4.17 -51.03 12.49
N ASP A 1131 3.40 -50.31 11.68
CA ASP A 1131 3.37 -50.46 10.22
C ASP A 1131 3.19 -49.10 9.52
N VAL A 1132 4.29 -48.34 9.47
CA VAL A 1132 4.33 -47.02 8.84
C VAL A 1132 4.05 -47.10 7.35
N ASP A 1133 4.43 -48.20 6.67
CA ASP A 1133 4.18 -48.37 5.23
C ASP A 1133 2.70 -48.59 4.92
N ALA A 1134 1.98 -49.33 5.76
CA ALA A 1134 0.51 -49.40 5.66
C ALA A 1134 -0.14 -48.05 5.93
N ALA A 1135 0.32 -47.30 6.95
CA ALA A 1135 -0.17 -45.95 7.21
C ALA A 1135 0.06 -45.03 6.00
N ARG A 1136 1.23 -45.08 5.37
CA ARG A 1136 1.54 -44.31 4.15
C ARG A 1136 0.59 -44.62 2.99
N LYS A 1137 0.15 -45.86 2.82
CA LYS A 1137 -0.88 -46.21 1.81
C LYS A 1137 -2.20 -45.53 2.10
N VAL A 1138 -2.60 -45.42 3.36
CA VAL A 1138 -3.79 -44.65 3.77
C VAL A 1138 -3.62 -43.18 3.41
N GLY A 1139 -2.45 -42.58 3.68
CA GLY A 1139 -2.13 -41.20 3.29
C GLY A 1139 -2.18 -40.98 1.77
N ALA A 1140 -1.70 -41.95 0.98
CA ALA A 1140 -1.77 -41.89 -0.48
C ALA A 1140 -3.22 -41.94 -1.00
N VAL A 1141 -4.08 -42.79 -0.42
CA VAL A 1141 -5.51 -42.85 -0.76
C VAL A 1141 -6.20 -41.52 -0.40
N LEU A 1142 -5.94 -41.00 0.81
CA LEU A 1142 -6.48 -39.73 1.27
C LEU A 1142 -6.09 -38.57 0.32
N LYS A 1143 -4.83 -38.53 -0.13
CA LYS A 1143 -4.37 -37.55 -1.12
C LYS A 1143 -5.18 -37.62 -2.41
N SER A 1144 -5.39 -38.81 -2.96
CA SER A 1144 -6.19 -38.98 -4.18
C SER A 1144 -7.65 -38.56 -4.00
N GLU A 1145 -8.27 -38.89 -2.86
CA GLU A 1145 -9.64 -38.46 -2.54
C GLU A 1145 -9.78 -36.93 -2.49
N ILE A 1146 -8.80 -36.25 -1.90
CA ILE A 1146 -8.76 -34.79 -1.80
C ILE A 1146 -8.56 -34.17 -3.18
N GLN A 1147 -7.61 -34.67 -3.98
CA GLN A 1147 -7.35 -34.18 -5.34
C GLN A 1147 -8.59 -34.23 -6.24
N GLU A 1148 -9.39 -35.30 -6.10
CA GLU A 1148 -10.60 -35.48 -6.90
C GLU A 1148 -11.78 -34.61 -6.42
N ASN A 1149 -12.01 -34.53 -5.11
CA ASN A 1149 -13.28 -34.01 -4.58
C ASN A 1149 -13.18 -32.73 -3.75
N TRP A 1150 -11.99 -32.38 -3.23
CA TRP A 1150 -11.83 -31.29 -2.27
C TRP A 1150 -10.92 -30.15 -2.76
N MET A 1151 -10.48 -30.18 -4.02
CA MET A 1151 -9.77 -29.08 -4.66
C MET A 1151 -10.74 -28.09 -5.33
N ILE A 1152 -10.31 -26.85 -5.53
CA ILE A 1152 -11.01 -25.86 -6.37
C ILE A 1152 -10.87 -26.29 -7.85
N ASN A 1153 -11.60 -27.31 -8.27
CA ASN A 1153 -11.63 -27.77 -9.67
C ASN A 1153 -12.91 -27.29 -10.37
N GLN A 1154 -13.04 -27.53 -11.68
CA GLN A 1154 -14.20 -27.05 -12.46
C GLN A 1154 -15.55 -27.50 -11.87
N LYS A 1155 -15.65 -28.74 -11.37
CA LYS A 1155 -16.86 -29.28 -10.74
C LYS A 1155 -17.24 -28.48 -9.49
N ASN A 1156 -16.28 -28.23 -8.60
CA ASN A 1156 -16.52 -27.51 -7.34
C ASN A 1156 -16.70 -26.01 -7.54
N LEU A 1157 -16.08 -25.42 -8.57
CA LEU A 1157 -16.32 -24.04 -8.99
C LEU A 1157 -17.77 -23.78 -9.40
N GLU A 1158 -18.43 -24.71 -10.10
CA GLU A 1158 -19.85 -24.58 -10.42
C GLU A 1158 -20.74 -24.57 -9.17
N ILE A 1159 -20.36 -25.30 -8.12
CA ILE A 1159 -21.05 -25.28 -6.82
C ILE A 1159 -20.88 -23.90 -6.16
N ILE A 1160 -19.65 -23.37 -6.14
CA ILE A 1160 -19.35 -22.04 -5.58
C ILE A 1160 -20.12 -20.96 -6.35
N LYS A 1161 -20.05 -20.98 -7.69
CA LYS A 1161 -20.77 -20.06 -8.58
C LYS A 1161 -22.27 -20.04 -8.30
N LYS A 1162 -22.91 -21.22 -8.15
CA LYS A 1162 -24.34 -21.32 -7.84
C LYS A 1162 -24.72 -20.68 -6.48
N ASN A 1163 -23.80 -20.70 -5.51
CA ASN A 1163 -24.01 -20.07 -4.21
C ASN A 1163 -23.74 -18.56 -4.23
N TRP A 1164 -22.82 -18.10 -5.09
CA TRP A 1164 -22.46 -16.69 -5.22
C TRP A 1164 -23.39 -15.89 -6.11
N LEU A 1165 -23.96 -16.51 -7.13
CA LEU A 1165 -24.86 -15.81 -8.05
C LEU A 1165 -26.33 -15.95 -7.60
N PRO A 1166 -27.17 -14.93 -7.90
CA PRO A 1166 -28.62 -15.07 -7.75
C PRO A 1166 -29.13 -16.20 -8.66
N ARG A 1167 -30.24 -16.83 -8.25
CA ARG A 1167 -30.84 -17.98 -8.95
C ARG A 1167 -31.66 -17.59 -10.17
#